data_AF-A0A1F5SGW1-F1
#
_entry.id   AF-A0A1F5SGW1-F1
#
_cell.length_a   1.000
_cell.length_b   1.000
_cell.length_c   1.000
_cell.angle_alpha   90.00
_cell.angle_beta   90.00
_cell.angle_gamma   90.00
#
_symmetry.space_group_name_H-M   'P 1'
#
loop_
_entity.id
_entity.type
_entity.pdbx_description
1 polymer ?
#
loop_
_entity_poly.entity_id
_entity_poly.type
_entity_poly.pdbx_seq_one_letter_code
_entity_poly.pdbx_strand_id
1 'polypeptide(L)'
;MTKKTSLFLLLAILAFSFCFFGTRALAAGNHSGQIVKMKGLTSLYYVAADGKRYVFPNENIYRSWFTDYDDVVTISEEELIALPLGGNVLYRPGVLLVKITTDPKVYAVTKSGILRWIRTEAIARTLYGDSWNKLIDDVPDSFFTNYRVGDEIDDVAEFDPENEIEDIDNIDANHGLSSANSLRAHTRKCQVVGNARQCRLNDDDDDDSDNDSDIYIAGITVNDKGDKGYIDYADEIIINFSEAVDPASVNFGLTAGGYYASFDYNIIGAITVSEDGILTIKGIASFDLGSVDDSGQFAVKLSLSDSAKNLTVTVIAGSDIKIEDEDFEDARQIGGTVKDKTGNIMKEDSDIDTPNGTFGGEHVNDGIEPFISSIEVFNNGKDGYMDINDEIRVTYSERIDPESVNNDLKKGASVDNVAYNKTGGVDVDKNGILTVADIASFYVGDVSGAGRFGVSLSLDSEGEVLTIILKSGSDIKIDNEDLDDARQIGGTIEDRDGNEMESDPNIDDPSGSFVEDSQGSDPYITHVKVYNEGYTGYVDVDDRLVITFSEELDPQTINKNLAAGGSVSDIDLDKTGGVYINSDGIFTVTDILSFDIGEVAGGSNDFTVGLSLSSNGKILTITLTDGDSVGISSENFSHTTQIGGTIEDQRHNVMNAVNNIDDPNGTFGGDSVDTPPYITEIEVSNGGDSGNIDVGDRIAITFNEAIDPESANKNLKAGGYVQNVDDDDTGGVIVEDNGTLTISDIAKFYVGDADDEGEFKVKLSLNSIGNILTVTLSSGDDIELNYEDMDDAEQIDGTIEDRDGNKMEEDPRITDPIGNF
;
A
#
# COMPACT_ATOMS: atom_id res chain seq x y z
N MET A 1 -73.42 55.64 -0.24
CA MET A 1 -72.08 56.21 0.05
C MET A 1 -71.45 55.40 1.16
N THR A 2 -70.15 55.14 1.02
CA THR A 2 -69.34 54.04 1.56
C THR A 2 -68.99 54.14 3.05
N LYS A 3 -69.15 53.02 3.78
CA LYS A 3 -68.17 52.37 4.69
C LYS A 3 -68.88 51.51 5.74
N LYS A 4 -68.94 50.20 5.50
CA LYS A 4 -69.12 49.15 6.52
C LYS A 4 -67.74 48.51 6.72
N THR A 5 -67.23 48.46 7.96
CA THR A 5 -66.35 47.44 8.58
C THR A 5 -65.47 48.04 9.70
N SER A 6 -65.68 47.62 10.95
CA SER A 6 -64.66 47.62 12.03
C SER A 6 -65.23 46.94 13.28
N LEU A 7 -65.28 45.62 13.20
CA LEU A 7 -65.41 44.65 14.28
C LEU A 7 -64.25 43.67 14.04
N PHE A 8 -63.60 43.18 15.09
CA PHE A 8 -62.39 42.32 15.09
C PHE A 8 -61.04 43.03 14.92
N LEU A 9 -60.56 43.71 15.98
CA LEU A 9 -59.12 44.00 16.09
C LEU A 9 -58.64 44.17 17.54
N LEU A 10 -59.09 43.32 18.47
CA LEU A 10 -58.51 43.30 19.83
C LEU A 10 -58.37 41.90 20.45
N LEU A 11 -58.65 40.84 19.68
CA LEU A 11 -58.58 39.44 20.14
C LEU A 11 -57.62 38.57 19.30
N ALA A 12 -56.76 39.19 18.48
CA ALA A 12 -55.87 38.51 17.52
C ALA A 12 -54.38 38.82 17.71
N ILE A 13 -53.98 39.46 18.83
CA ILE A 13 -52.55 39.71 19.14
C ILE A 13 -52.09 38.85 20.35
N LEU A 14 -52.99 38.04 20.93
CA LEU A 14 -52.68 37.10 22.02
C LEU A 14 -52.61 35.63 21.56
N ALA A 15 -52.43 35.39 20.26
CA ALA A 15 -52.41 34.05 19.65
C ALA A 15 -51.23 33.81 18.69
N PHE A 16 -50.12 34.54 18.87
CA PHE A 16 -48.86 34.26 18.18
C PHE A 16 -47.64 34.54 19.07
N SER A 17 -47.73 34.12 20.33
CA SER A 17 -46.60 34.06 21.26
C SER A 17 -46.48 32.65 21.84
N PHE A 18 -46.56 31.67 20.94
CA PHE A 18 -46.14 30.30 21.14
C PHE A 18 -45.59 29.84 19.78
N CYS A 19 -44.38 29.27 19.80
CA CYS A 19 -43.55 28.91 18.64
C CYS A 19 -42.88 30.06 17.88
N PHE A 20 -41.78 30.56 18.45
CA PHE A 20 -40.47 30.49 17.80
C PHE A 20 -39.40 30.60 18.91
N PHE A 21 -39.40 29.62 19.83
CA PHE A 21 -38.11 29.09 20.23
C PHE A 21 -37.61 28.38 18.97
N GLY A 22 -36.88 29.12 18.13
CA GLY A 22 -36.11 28.48 17.07
C GLY A 22 -35.14 27.55 17.77
N THR A 23 -35.45 26.26 17.75
CA THR A 23 -34.53 25.18 18.05
C THR A 23 -33.37 25.28 17.05
N ARG A 24 -32.36 26.08 17.38
CA ARG A 24 -31.04 26.03 16.76
C ARG A 24 -30.12 25.31 17.72
N ALA A 25 -30.20 23.98 17.73
CA ALA A 25 -29.22 23.07 18.34
C ALA A 25 -29.66 21.62 18.07
N LEU A 26 -29.60 21.18 16.81
CA LEU A 26 -29.74 19.76 16.48
C LEU A 26 -28.64 19.29 15.50
N ALA A 27 -28.14 20.15 14.61
CA ALA A 27 -27.07 19.78 13.68
C ALA A 27 -25.68 19.67 14.34
N ALA A 28 -25.34 20.54 15.29
CA ALA A 28 -24.01 20.56 15.92
C ALA A 28 -23.70 19.35 16.81
N GLY A 29 -24.74 18.68 17.34
CA GLY A 29 -24.55 17.51 18.21
C GLY A 29 -24.21 16.22 17.44
N ASN A 30 -24.49 16.17 16.13
CA ASN A 30 -24.34 14.95 15.34
C ASN A 30 -22.96 14.77 14.69
N HIS A 31 -22.18 15.85 14.61
CA HIS A 31 -20.87 15.84 13.95
C HIS A 31 -19.72 16.23 14.90
N SER A 32 -19.99 16.47 16.18
CA SER A 32 -18.95 16.81 17.15
C SER A 32 -17.86 15.75 17.16
N GLY A 33 -16.61 16.19 17.05
CA GLY A 33 -15.43 15.33 16.96
C GLY A 33 -15.07 14.86 15.56
N GLN A 34 -15.89 15.12 14.54
CA GLN A 34 -15.67 14.61 13.18
C GLN A 34 -14.95 15.61 12.27
N ILE A 35 -14.24 15.08 11.28
CA ILE A 35 -13.77 15.86 10.13
C ILE A 35 -14.85 15.79 9.05
N VAL A 36 -15.23 16.94 8.50
CA VAL A 36 -16.31 17.05 7.53
C VAL A 36 -15.87 17.81 6.28
N LYS A 37 -16.44 17.44 5.14
CA LYS A 37 -16.35 18.17 3.86
C LYS A 37 -17.72 18.32 3.21
N MET A 38 -17.85 19.29 2.31
CA MET A 38 -19.04 19.42 1.46
C MET A 38 -18.77 18.81 0.10
N LYS A 39 -19.74 18.08 -0.44
CA LYS A 39 -19.66 17.49 -1.78
C LYS A 39 -19.32 18.56 -2.82
N GLY A 40 -18.27 18.32 -3.61
CA GLY A 40 -17.79 19.24 -4.65
C GLY A 40 -16.83 20.34 -4.17
N LEU A 41 -16.46 20.38 -2.89
CA LEU A 41 -15.39 21.22 -2.36
C LEU A 41 -14.27 20.36 -1.76
N THR A 42 -13.03 20.85 -1.85
CA THR A 42 -11.84 20.21 -1.28
C THR A 42 -11.50 20.68 0.13
N SER A 43 -12.17 21.72 0.64
CA SER A 43 -11.92 22.25 1.98
C SER A 43 -12.43 21.31 3.07
N LEU A 44 -11.54 20.97 4.01
CA LEU A 44 -11.85 20.15 5.18
C LEU A 44 -12.12 21.03 6.40
N TYR A 45 -13.01 20.54 7.27
CA TYR A 45 -13.38 21.21 8.51
C TYR A 45 -13.44 20.22 9.67
N TYR A 46 -12.84 20.52 10.81
CA TYR A 46 -13.06 19.78 12.05
C TYR A 46 -14.26 20.37 12.81
N VAL A 47 -15.23 19.56 13.23
CA VAL A 47 -16.37 20.03 14.02
C VAL A 47 -16.08 19.80 15.50
N ALA A 48 -15.80 20.88 16.22
CA ALA A 48 -15.36 20.83 17.61
C ALA A 48 -16.53 20.66 18.61
N ALA A 49 -16.21 20.31 19.84
CA ALA A 49 -17.18 20.15 20.94
C ALA A 49 -17.98 21.43 21.28
N ASP A 50 -17.54 22.60 20.83
CA ASP A 50 -18.28 23.88 20.95
C ASP A 50 -19.37 24.06 19.88
N GLY A 51 -19.54 23.09 18.99
CA GLY A 51 -20.51 23.07 17.89
C GLY A 51 -20.13 23.96 16.72
N LYS A 52 -18.87 24.39 16.62
CA LYS A 52 -18.34 25.17 15.50
C LYS A 52 -17.43 24.31 14.62
N ARG A 53 -17.29 24.72 13.36
CA ARG A 53 -16.37 24.12 12.41
C ARG A 53 -15.07 24.92 12.32
N TYR A 54 -13.94 24.24 12.43
CA TYR A 54 -12.59 24.78 12.33
C TYR A 54 -11.99 24.37 11.00
N VAL A 55 -11.47 25.33 10.24
CA VAL A 55 -10.99 25.09 8.86
C VAL A 55 -9.59 24.52 8.88
N PHE A 56 -9.31 23.50 8.07
CA PHE A 56 -7.93 23.12 7.74
C PHE A 56 -7.39 24.06 6.65
N PRO A 57 -6.40 24.92 6.93
CA PRO A 57 -5.93 25.90 5.95
C PRO A 57 -5.17 25.31 4.77
N ASN A 58 -4.48 24.20 4.99
CA ASN A 58 -3.72 23.44 3.99
C ASN A 58 -3.63 21.97 4.40
N GLU A 59 -3.14 21.14 3.48
CA GLU A 59 -2.97 19.71 3.68
C GLU A 59 -1.90 19.38 4.73
N ASN A 60 -0.84 20.17 4.85
CA ASN A 60 0.23 19.86 5.81
C ASN A 60 -0.23 19.96 7.27
N ILE A 61 -1.13 20.90 7.58
CA ILE A 61 -1.77 20.97 8.91
C ILE A 61 -2.61 19.72 9.13
N TYR A 62 -3.37 19.26 8.14
CA TYR A 62 -4.12 18.01 8.23
C TYR A 62 -3.20 16.82 8.51
N ARG A 63 -2.11 16.68 7.75
CA ARG A 63 -1.08 15.64 7.89
C ARG A 63 -0.22 15.74 9.15
N SER A 64 -0.38 16.80 9.94
CA SER A 64 0.20 16.88 11.29
C SER A 64 -0.66 16.15 12.34
N TRP A 65 -1.94 15.91 12.04
CA TRP A 65 -2.88 15.22 12.92
C TRP A 65 -3.19 13.80 12.45
N PHE A 66 -3.45 13.62 11.16
CA PHE A 66 -3.97 12.38 10.57
C PHE A 66 -3.08 11.89 9.42
N THR A 67 -3.03 10.57 9.25
CA THR A 67 -2.18 9.87 8.26
C THR A 67 -2.84 9.75 6.89
N ASP A 68 -4.16 9.62 6.88
CA ASP A 68 -5.05 9.32 5.75
C ASP A 68 -6.31 10.20 5.83
N TYR A 69 -7.28 9.98 4.94
CA TYR A 69 -8.54 10.76 4.88
C TYR A 69 -9.77 9.95 5.31
N ASP A 70 -9.59 8.84 6.02
CA ASP A 70 -10.66 7.85 6.27
C ASP A 70 -11.72 8.40 7.24
N ASP A 71 -11.33 9.28 8.16
CA ASP A 71 -12.23 9.97 9.09
C ASP A 71 -13.03 11.14 8.47
N VAL A 72 -12.86 11.41 7.16
CA VAL A 72 -13.49 12.58 6.52
C VAL A 72 -14.91 12.27 6.05
N VAL A 73 -15.89 12.79 6.79
CA VAL A 73 -17.31 12.64 6.52
C VAL A 73 -17.82 13.69 5.50
N THR A 74 -18.58 13.26 4.50
CA THR A 74 -19.24 14.21 3.58
C THR A 74 -20.62 14.61 4.11
N ILE A 75 -20.86 15.91 4.29
CA ILE A 75 -22.15 16.48 4.78
C ILE A 75 -22.81 17.39 3.73
N SER A 76 -24.11 17.64 3.91
CA SER A 76 -24.88 18.54 3.02
C SER A 76 -24.49 20.01 3.17
N GLU A 77 -24.81 20.82 2.15
CA GLU A 77 -24.61 22.27 2.20
C GLU A 77 -25.38 22.91 3.37
N GLU A 78 -26.61 22.46 3.62
CA GLU A 78 -27.45 22.93 4.71
C GLU A 78 -26.85 22.61 6.09
N GLU A 79 -26.29 21.42 6.28
CA GLU A 79 -25.60 21.00 7.51
C GLU A 79 -24.32 21.80 7.72
N LEU A 80 -23.50 21.95 6.67
CA LEU A 80 -22.29 22.74 6.76
C LEU A 80 -22.63 24.20 7.10
N ILE A 81 -23.57 24.84 6.39
CA ILE A 81 -24.01 26.23 6.67
C ILE A 81 -24.53 26.39 8.11
N ALA A 82 -25.14 25.35 8.69
CA ALA A 82 -25.63 25.37 10.07
C ALA A 82 -24.52 25.38 11.13
N LEU A 83 -23.31 24.93 10.80
CA LEU A 83 -22.13 24.90 11.68
C LEU A 83 -21.34 26.23 11.57
N PRO A 84 -21.35 27.11 12.59
CA PRO A 84 -20.61 28.38 12.53
C PRO A 84 -19.09 28.17 12.45
N LEU A 85 -18.36 29.11 11.81
CA LEU A 85 -16.89 29.06 11.81
C LEU A 85 -16.33 29.36 13.22
N GLY A 86 -15.43 28.50 13.67
CA GLY A 86 -14.73 28.61 14.96
C GLY A 86 -13.31 29.15 14.88
N GLY A 87 -12.67 29.01 13.72
CA GLY A 87 -11.28 29.40 13.50
C GLY A 87 -10.60 28.45 12.52
N ASN A 88 -9.28 28.37 12.61
CA ASN A 88 -8.47 27.41 11.85
C ASN A 88 -7.96 26.32 12.79
N VAL A 89 -7.82 25.11 12.27
CA VAL A 89 -6.99 24.06 12.89
C VAL A 89 -5.54 24.50 12.78
N LEU A 90 -4.76 24.23 13.82
CA LEU A 90 -3.34 24.57 13.93
C LEU A 90 -2.50 23.28 13.81
N TYR A 91 -1.19 23.40 13.53
CA TYR A 91 -0.29 22.25 13.56
C TYR A 91 -0.40 21.51 14.89
N ARG A 92 -0.28 20.18 14.83
CA ARG A 92 -0.26 19.34 16.02
C ARG A 92 0.97 19.67 16.88
N PRO A 93 0.79 19.88 18.20
CA PRO A 93 1.89 20.05 19.12
C PRO A 93 2.86 18.86 19.11
N GLY A 94 4.14 19.14 19.27
CA GLY A 94 5.18 18.11 19.39
C GLY A 94 5.59 17.40 18.09
N VAL A 95 4.74 17.36 17.04
CA VAL A 95 5.01 16.54 15.83
C VAL A 95 5.88 17.26 14.78
N LEU A 96 5.59 18.53 14.48
CA LEU A 96 6.29 19.27 13.43
C LEU A 96 6.86 20.60 13.91
N LEU A 97 7.94 20.98 13.23
CA LEU A 97 8.55 22.27 13.35
C LEU A 97 7.98 23.19 12.27
N VAL A 98 7.82 24.46 12.62
CA VAL A 98 7.30 25.45 11.67
C VAL A 98 8.23 26.65 11.57
N LYS A 99 8.27 27.24 10.39
CA LYS A 99 8.94 28.52 10.15
C LYS A 99 8.14 29.36 9.16
N ILE A 100 8.61 30.58 8.93
CA ILE A 100 8.17 31.40 7.80
C ILE A 100 9.37 31.62 6.89
N THR A 101 9.13 31.83 5.60
CA THR A 101 10.22 32.03 4.63
C THR A 101 10.96 33.36 4.84
N THR A 102 10.37 34.29 5.59
CA THR A 102 10.90 35.63 5.87
C THR A 102 11.77 35.74 7.12
N ASP A 103 11.80 34.71 7.98
CA ASP A 103 12.60 34.64 9.21
C ASP A 103 13.24 33.25 9.33
N PRO A 104 14.58 33.12 9.47
CA PRO A 104 15.24 31.82 9.56
C PRO A 104 14.93 31.03 10.85
N LYS A 105 14.21 31.62 11.81
CA LYS A 105 13.85 30.94 13.06
C LYS A 105 12.91 29.75 12.83
N VAL A 106 13.22 28.66 13.51
CA VAL A 106 12.43 27.43 13.52
C VAL A 106 11.76 27.28 14.88
N TYR A 107 10.46 27.02 14.88
CA TYR A 107 9.65 26.99 16.08
C TYR A 107 9.06 25.60 16.31
N ALA A 108 9.14 25.10 17.54
CA ALA A 108 8.33 23.99 17.99
C ALA A 108 6.90 24.46 18.26
N VAL A 109 5.91 23.64 17.89
CA VAL A 109 4.49 23.90 18.13
C VAL A 109 4.10 23.29 19.48
N THR A 110 3.46 24.08 20.33
CA THR A 110 2.92 23.66 21.63
C THR A 110 1.40 23.83 21.67
N LYS A 111 0.76 23.26 22.70
CA LYS A 111 -0.67 23.42 22.99
C LYS A 111 -1.20 24.82 22.70
N SER A 112 -2.37 24.85 22.06
CA SER A 112 -3.09 26.08 21.69
C SER A 112 -2.34 26.99 20.73
N GLY A 113 -1.45 26.43 19.90
CA GLY A 113 -0.78 27.16 18.83
C GLY A 113 0.28 28.14 19.31
N ILE A 114 0.94 27.83 20.42
CA ILE A 114 2.08 28.60 20.89
C ILE A 114 3.33 28.10 20.18
N LEU A 115 4.11 29.02 19.61
CA LEU A 115 5.34 28.73 18.89
C LEU A 115 6.53 29.08 19.77
N ARG A 116 7.34 28.07 20.09
CA ARG A 116 8.55 28.24 20.91
C ARG A 116 9.77 28.16 20.00
N TRP A 117 10.55 29.24 19.96
CA TRP A 117 11.73 29.30 19.09
C TRP A 117 12.80 28.33 19.62
N ILE A 118 13.26 27.41 18.78
CA ILE A 118 14.41 26.56 19.09
C ILE A 118 15.69 27.35 18.78
N ARG A 119 16.42 27.72 19.84
CA ARG A 119 17.49 28.72 19.72
C ARG A 119 18.72 28.23 18.96
N THR A 120 18.98 26.93 18.98
CA THR A 120 20.16 26.34 18.32
C THR A 120 19.81 25.02 17.64
N GLU A 121 20.54 24.71 16.58
CA GLU A 121 20.45 23.43 15.87
C GLU A 121 20.77 22.24 16.80
N ALA A 122 21.69 22.39 17.76
CA ALA A 122 22.01 21.33 18.71
C ALA A 122 20.79 20.94 19.56
N ILE A 123 20.01 21.92 20.02
CA ILE A 123 18.76 21.67 20.76
C ILE A 123 17.74 20.99 19.84
N ALA A 124 17.62 21.43 18.58
CA ALA A 124 16.71 20.81 17.61
C ALA A 124 17.08 19.34 17.36
N ARG A 125 18.38 19.03 17.18
CA ARG A 125 18.86 17.66 17.01
C ARG A 125 18.59 16.78 18.23
N THR A 126 18.77 17.30 19.44
CA THR A 126 18.49 16.53 20.66
C THR A 126 17.01 16.25 20.85
N LEU A 127 16.14 17.19 20.49
CA LEU A 127 14.69 17.04 20.67
C LEU A 127 14.00 16.25 19.55
N TYR A 128 14.50 16.36 18.31
CA TYR A 128 13.83 15.85 17.10
C TYR A 128 14.73 14.95 16.24
N GLY A 129 15.88 14.52 16.75
CA GLY A 129 16.85 13.72 16.02
C GLY A 129 17.66 14.51 14.97
N ASP A 130 18.65 13.83 14.37
CA ASP A 130 19.57 14.44 13.39
C ASP A 130 18.89 14.96 12.12
N SER A 131 17.66 14.53 11.92
CA SER A 131 16.78 14.77 10.78
C SER A 131 15.76 15.87 10.99
N TRP A 132 15.85 16.59 12.12
CA TRP A 132 14.92 17.65 12.50
C TRP A 132 14.64 18.66 11.37
N ASN A 133 15.60 18.89 10.48
CA ASN A 133 15.46 19.79 9.34
C ASN A 133 14.44 19.32 8.29
N LYS A 134 14.16 18.01 8.20
CA LYS A 134 13.11 17.44 7.35
C LYS A 134 11.71 17.54 7.97
N LEU A 135 11.63 17.86 9.27
CA LEU A 135 10.36 18.06 9.99
C LEU A 135 9.90 19.52 10.00
N ILE A 136 10.62 20.39 9.28
CA ILE A 136 10.29 21.81 9.18
C ILE A 136 9.32 22.01 8.04
N ASP A 137 8.21 22.66 8.34
CA ASP A 137 7.25 23.11 7.35
C ASP A 137 7.19 24.65 7.27
N ASP A 138 7.07 25.17 6.05
CA ASP A 138 6.98 26.61 5.77
C ASP A 138 5.52 27.06 5.87
N VAL A 139 5.21 27.81 6.93
CA VAL A 139 3.88 28.38 7.14
C VAL A 139 3.80 29.73 6.39
N PRO A 140 2.82 29.93 5.49
CA PRO A 140 2.63 31.23 4.86
C PRO A 140 2.41 32.34 5.89
N ASP A 141 2.99 33.52 5.68
CA ASP A 141 2.92 34.67 6.60
C ASP A 141 1.48 34.98 7.06
N SER A 142 0.49 34.81 6.17
CA SER A 142 -0.93 35.03 6.49
C SER A 142 -1.47 34.04 7.54
N PHE A 143 -1.02 32.78 7.51
CA PHE A 143 -1.44 31.76 8.46
C PHE A 143 -0.57 31.74 9.72
N PHE A 144 0.65 32.28 9.67
CA PHE A 144 1.50 32.44 10.86
C PHE A 144 0.84 33.34 11.91
N THR A 145 -0.03 34.27 11.49
CA THR A 145 -0.82 35.13 12.40
C THR A 145 -1.83 34.36 13.27
N ASN A 146 -2.12 33.09 12.96
CA ASN A 146 -2.95 32.23 13.80
C ASN A 146 -2.22 31.75 15.07
N TYR A 147 -0.89 31.87 15.10
CA TYR A 147 -0.04 31.39 16.18
C TYR A 147 0.40 32.53 17.11
N ARG A 148 0.84 32.16 18.31
CA ARG A 148 1.43 33.08 19.29
C ARG A 148 2.85 32.67 19.60
N VAL A 149 3.82 33.56 19.41
CA VAL A 149 5.20 33.29 19.82
C VAL A 149 5.27 33.29 21.36
N GLY A 150 5.72 32.18 21.93
CA GLY A 150 5.93 31.96 23.37
C GLY A 150 7.39 32.11 23.77
N ASP A 151 7.74 31.54 24.92
CA ASP A 151 9.11 31.52 25.42
C ASP A 151 10.00 30.65 24.52
N GLU A 152 11.25 31.07 24.31
CA GLU A 152 12.25 30.30 23.58
C GLU A 152 12.60 28.98 24.29
N ILE A 153 13.19 28.05 23.55
CA ILE A 153 13.76 26.80 24.06
C ILE A 153 15.26 26.97 23.99
N ASP A 154 15.84 27.23 25.17
CA ASP A 154 17.26 27.50 25.35
C ASP A 154 18.01 26.32 25.97
N ASP A 155 17.26 25.37 26.54
CA ASP A 155 17.76 24.11 27.11
C ASP A 155 16.79 22.97 26.76
N VAL A 156 17.33 21.77 26.55
CA VAL A 156 16.55 20.59 26.14
C VAL A 156 15.54 20.16 27.21
N ALA A 157 15.78 20.45 28.49
CA ALA A 157 14.83 20.12 29.56
C ALA A 157 13.59 21.04 29.60
N GLU A 158 13.57 22.11 28.82
CA GLU A 158 12.45 23.08 28.80
C GLU A 158 11.30 22.67 27.89
N PHE A 159 11.51 21.69 27.02
CA PHE A 159 10.54 21.23 26.05
C PHE A 159 10.72 19.74 25.79
N ASP A 160 9.62 19.00 25.80
CA ASP A 160 9.60 17.59 25.49
C ASP A 160 8.50 17.37 24.43
N PRO A 161 8.88 17.00 23.18
CA PRO A 161 7.93 16.76 22.12
C PRO A 161 6.92 15.66 22.44
N GLU A 162 7.34 14.61 23.17
CA GLU A 162 6.49 13.45 23.46
C GLU A 162 5.40 13.80 24.46
N ASN A 163 5.75 14.57 25.50
CA ASN A 163 4.77 15.12 26.43
C ASN A 163 3.72 15.99 25.70
N GLU A 164 4.11 16.79 24.70
CA GLU A 164 3.14 17.58 23.91
C GLU A 164 2.23 16.70 23.03
N ILE A 165 2.76 15.58 22.51
CA ILE A 165 2.04 14.58 21.71
C ILE A 165 1.01 13.85 22.59
N GLU A 166 1.41 13.43 23.79
CA GLU A 166 0.57 12.72 24.76
C GLU A 166 -0.50 13.61 25.38
N ASP A 167 -0.13 14.83 25.80
CA ASP A 167 -1.05 15.77 26.44
C ASP A 167 -2.11 16.31 25.45
N ILE A 168 -1.81 16.29 24.15
CA ILE A 168 -2.66 16.81 23.07
C ILE A 168 -2.88 15.73 22.01
N ASP A 169 -3.71 14.75 22.38
CA ASP A 169 -4.12 13.64 21.51
C ASP A 169 -5.25 14.01 20.53
N ASN A 170 -5.86 15.20 20.60
CA ASN A 170 -6.96 15.62 19.72
C ASN A 170 -7.06 17.14 19.52
N ILE A 171 -7.78 17.56 18.47
CA ILE A 171 -7.95 18.97 18.08
C ILE A 171 -8.73 19.77 19.14
N ASP A 172 -9.75 19.18 19.77
CA ASP A 172 -10.51 19.85 20.83
C ASP A 172 -9.60 20.21 22.02
N ALA A 173 -8.74 19.30 22.46
CA ALA A 173 -7.76 19.52 23.53
C ALA A 173 -6.76 20.63 23.16
N ASN A 174 -6.34 20.70 21.90
CA ASN A 174 -5.47 21.77 21.41
C ASN A 174 -6.16 23.14 21.48
N HIS A 175 -7.45 23.21 21.17
CA HIS A 175 -8.26 24.42 21.30
C HIS A 175 -8.75 24.71 22.73
N GLY A 176 -8.38 23.89 23.72
CA GLY A 176 -8.80 24.04 25.12
C GLY A 176 -10.28 23.73 25.34
N LEU A 177 -10.85 22.87 24.50
CA LEU A 177 -12.23 22.39 24.55
C LEU A 177 -12.29 21.00 25.23
N SER A 178 -13.51 20.55 25.53
CA SER A 178 -13.77 19.25 26.17
C SER A 178 -13.57 18.11 25.18
N SER A 179 -12.82 17.06 25.57
CA SER A 179 -12.42 15.96 24.69
C SER A 179 -13.38 14.75 24.64
N ALA A 180 -14.56 14.85 25.25
CA ALA A 180 -15.43 13.71 25.54
C ALA A 180 -15.93 12.90 24.32
N ASN A 181 -15.81 13.43 23.09
CA ASN A 181 -16.18 12.76 21.83
C ASN A 181 -15.20 13.14 20.69
N SER A 182 -13.97 13.49 21.02
CA SER A 182 -13.05 14.07 20.04
C SER A 182 -12.30 12.98 19.28
N LEU A 183 -12.25 13.08 17.96
CA LEU A 183 -11.39 12.23 17.14
C LEU A 183 -9.93 12.41 17.56
N ARG A 184 -9.28 11.29 17.85
CA ARG A 184 -7.88 11.23 18.25
C ARG A 184 -6.97 11.33 17.03
N ALA A 185 -5.81 11.94 17.20
CA ALA A 185 -4.80 12.04 16.16
C ALA A 185 -4.21 10.65 15.85
N HIS A 186 -4.06 10.31 14.57
CA HIS A 186 -3.37 9.08 14.13
C HIS A 186 -1.86 9.15 14.34
N THR A 187 -1.33 10.37 14.45
CA THR A 187 0.11 10.63 14.64
C THR A 187 0.61 10.37 16.08
N ARG A 188 -0.17 9.67 16.92
CA ARG A 188 0.17 9.37 18.33
C ARG A 188 1.27 8.30 18.49
N LYS A 189 1.66 7.60 17.41
CA LYS A 189 2.69 6.54 17.39
C LYS A 189 3.89 6.85 16.46
N CYS A 190 4.11 8.11 16.06
CA CYS A 190 5.17 8.44 15.12
C CYS A 190 6.44 8.88 15.87
N GLN A 191 7.46 8.02 15.93
CA GLN A 191 8.80 8.44 16.34
C GLN A 191 9.57 9.04 15.17
N VAL A 192 10.48 9.97 15.46
CA VAL A 192 11.42 10.51 14.47
C VAL A 192 12.69 9.69 14.53
N VAL A 193 12.77 8.65 13.70
CA VAL A 193 13.96 7.82 13.53
C VAL A 193 14.57 8.09 12.14
N GLY A 194 15.88 8.34 12.10
CA GLY A 194 16.67 8.21 10.88
C GLY A 194 16.10 8.83 9.60
N ASN A 195 15.74 10.11 9.59
CA ASN A 195 15.42 10.87 8.37
C ASN A 195 14.12 10.51 7.63
N ALA A 196 13.24 9.71 8.24
CA ALA A 196 11.89 9.40 7.75
C ALA A 196 10.84 9.55 8.87
N ARG A 197 9.61 9.95 8.53
CA ARG A 197 8.47 9.79 9.45
C ARG A 197 8.07 8.33 9.44
N GLN A 198 8.61 7.54 10.37
CA GLN A 198 8.15 6.19 10.58
C GLN A 198 6.93 6.24 11.51
N CYS A 199 5.76 6.25 10.89
CA CYS A 199 4.52 5.88 11.56
C CYS A 199 4.29 4.41 11.22
N ARG A 200 5.13 3.52 11.76
CA ARG A 200 4.90 2.07 11.71
C ARG A 200 4.95 1.53 13.13
N LEU A 201 3.88 0.83 13.47
CA LEU A 201 3.86 -0.27 14.43
C LEU A 201 5.02 -1.17 14.02
N ASN A 202 5.98 -1.41 14.90
CA ASN A 202 6.71 -2.67 15.05
C ASN A 202 7.84 -2.44 16.06
N ASP A 203 7.78 -3.30 17.07
CA ASP A 203 8.80 -3.60 18.06
C ASP A 203 10.11 -4.00 17.37
N ASP A 204 11.20 -4.00 18.14
CA ASP A 204 12.58 -4.34 17.77
C ASP A 204 13.52 -3.15 17.49
N ASP A 205 14.03 -2.55 18.57
CA ASP A 205 15.44 -2.13 18.64
C ASP A 205 15.82 -1.88 20.12
N ASP A 206 16.18 -2.96 20.80
CA ASP A 206 16.61 -2.98 22.20
C ASP A 206 18.15 -3.00 22.26
N ASP A 207 18.77 -1.83 22.17
CA ASP A 207 20.14 -1.66 22.67
C ASP A 207 20.36 -0.22 23.15
N ASP A 208 19.82 0.09 24.34
CA ASP A 208 20.41 1.15 25.16
C ASP A 208 20.56 0.72 26.61
N SER A 209 21.80 0.41 26.95
CA SER A 209 22.25 0.14 28.30
C SER A 209 22.14 1.39 29.15
N ASP A 210 21.02 1.57 29.86
CA ASP A 210 20.98 2.43 31.05
C ASP A 210 20.33 1.73 32.24
N ASN A 211 21.12 1.69 33.30
CA ASN A 211 20.95 0.87 34.49
C ASN A 211 20.02 1.59 35.49
N ASP A 212 18.77 1.86 35.09
CA ASP A 212 17.69 2.21 36.03
C ASP A 212 16.86 0.94 36.31
N SER A 213 16.91 0.47 37.55
CA SER A 213 16.25 -0.77 37.97
C SER A 213 14.75 -0.53 38.17
N ASP A 214 14.05 -0.22 37.08
CA ASP A 214 12.62 -0.04 37.10
C ASP A 214 11.92 -1.40 37.31
N ILE A 215 10.81 -1.35 38.05
CA ILE A 215 10.00 -2.53 38.31
C ILE A 215 9.03 -2.75 37.14
N TYR A 216 9.05 -3.95 36.56
CA TYR A 216 8.21 -4.37 35.43
C TYR A 216 7.77 -5.84 35.62
N ILE A 217 6.84 -6.29 34.78
CA ILE A 217 6.42 -7.70 34.74
C ILE A 217 7.36 -8.45 33.81
N ALA A 218 8.21 -9.31 34.38
CA ALA A 218 9.19 -10.11 33.65
C ALA A 218 8.60 -11.41 33.06
N GLY A 219 7.28 -11.50 32.95
CA GLY A 219 6.57 -12.65 32.39
C GLY A 219 5.36 -13.11 33.19
N ILE A 220 4.43 -13.76 32.48
CA ILE A 220 3.22 -14.35 33.02
C ILE A 220 3.20 -15.83 32.67
N THR A 221 2.92 -16.66 33.67
CA THR A 221 2.71 -18.10 33.48
C THR A 221 1.32 -18.51 33.93
N VAL A 222 0.54 -19.07 33.03
CA VAL A 222 -0.78 -19.63 33.28
C VAL A 222 -0.69 -21.15 33.43
N ASN A 223 -1.39 -21.70 34.43
CA ASN A 223 -1.43 -23.13 34.68
C ASN A 223 -2.87 -23.61 34.82
N ASP A 224 -3.29 -24.46 33.88
CA ASP A 224 -4.49 -25.31 34.01
C ASP A 224 -4.28 -26.32 35.15
N LYS A 225 -5.12 -26.22 36.17
CA LYS A 225 -5.23 -27.23 37.23
C LYS A 225 -6.66 -27.77 37.34
N GLY A 226 -7.52 -27.34 36.44
CA GLY A 226 -8.94 -27.60 36.33
C GLY A 226 -9.27 -28.57 35.20
N ASP A 227 -10.39 -28.31 34.54
CA ASP A 227 -10.79 -28.97 33.31
C ASP A 227 -10.09 -28.31 32.10
N LYS A 228 -9.44 -29.15 31.29
CA LYS A 228 -8.69 -28.72 30.11
C LYS A 228 -9.56 -27.90 29.14
N GLY A 229 -9.06 -26.74 28.74
CA GLY A 229 -9.72 -25.81 27.82
C GLY A 229 -10.75 -24.94 28.52
N TYR A 230 -10.61 -24.72 29.83
CA TYR A 230 -11.49 -23.87 30.61
C TYR A 230 -10.69 -22.98 31.56
N ILE A 231 -11.28 -21.83 31.90
CA ILE A 231 -10.93 -21.04 33.07
C ILE A 231 -11.91 -21.43 34.18
N ASP A 232 -11.44 -22.16 35.18
CA ASP A 232 -12.31 -22.72 36.20
C ASP A 232 -11.69 -22.72 37.61
N TYR A 233 -12.36 -23.42 38.52
CA TYR A 233 -11.88 -23.56 39.89
C TYR A 233 -10.51 -24.27 39.97
N ALA A 234 -9.57 -23.58 40.61
CA ALA A 234 -8.19 -23.99 40.93
C ALA A 234 -7.14 -23.63 39.90
N ASP A 235 -7.51 -23.08 38.76
CA ASP A 235 -6.54 -22.51 37.82
C ASP A 235 -5.71 -21.41 38.46
N GLU A 236 -4.44 -21.33 38.01
CA GLU A 236 -3.43 -20.46 38.58
C GLU A 236 -2.73 -19.62 37.53
N ILE A 237 -2.74 -18.31 37.74
CA ILE A 237 -1.95 -17.36 36.98
C ILE A 237 -0.81 -16.85 37.87
N ILE A 238 0.42 -16.96 37.39
CA ILE A 238 1.64 -16.57 38.09
C ILE A 238 2.23 -15.36 37.38
N ILE A 239 2.41 -14.27 38.14
CA ILE A 239 3.01 -13.03 37.64
C ILE A 239 4.40 -12.91 38.27
N ASN A 240 5.41 -12.76 37.41
CA ASN A 240 6.81 -12.67 37.80
C ASN A 240 7.25 -11.20 37.70
N PHE A 241 7.61 -10.59 38.82
CA PHE A 241 8.11 -9.21 38.83
C PHE A 241 9.63 -9.19 38.72
N SER A 242 10.17 -8.19 38.01
CA SER A 242 11.62 -7.98 37.89
C SER A 242 12.28 -7.81 39.27
N GLU A 243 11.57 -7.17 40.21
CA GLU A 243 12.00 -6.92 41.58
C GLU A 243 10.98 -7.31 42.66
N ALA A 244 11.37 -7.21 43.94
CA ALA A 244 10.50 -7.58 45.06
C ALA A 244 9.47 -6.48 45.38
N VAL A 245 8.18 -6.80 45.27
CA VAL A 245 7.08 -5.86 45.49
C VAL A 245 6.76 -5.66 46.98
N ASP A 246 6.21 -4.50 47.33
CA ASP A 246 5.54 -4.24 48.62
C ASP A 246 4.18 -4.95 48.64
N PRO A 247 3.96 -5.97 49.50
CA PRO A 247 2.69 -6.68 49.58
C PRO A 247 1.47 -5.76 49.76
N ALA A 248 1.63 -4.65 50.50
CA ALA A 248 0.54 -3.72 50.78
C ALA A 248 0.11 -2.91 49.54
N SER A 249 0.97 -2.79 48.53
CA SER A 249 0.66 -2.15 47.25
C SER A 249 -0.19 -3.04 46.34
N VAL A 250 -0.08 -4.37 46.47
CA VAL A 250 -0.93 -5.34 45.77
C VAL A 250 -2.28 -5.46 46.46
N ASN A 251 -2.27 -5.73 47.77
CA ASN A 251 -3.49 -5.73 48.57
C ASN A 251 -3.17 -5.51 50.04
N PHE A 252 -3.92 -4.64 50.71
CA PHE A 252 -3.69 -4.28 52.12
C PHE A 252 -3.67 -5.49 53.08
N GLY A 253 -4.35 -6.60 52.73
CA GLY A 253 -4.40 -7.82 53.53
C GLY A 253 -3.29 -8.84 53.23
N LEU A 254 -2.40 -8.59 52.27
CA LEU A 254 -1.39 -9.54 51.80
C LEU A 254 -0.04 -9.34 52.52
N THR A 255 0.68 -10.42 52.77
CA THR A 255 2.04 -10.39 53.34
C THR A 255 2.96 -11.29 52.50
N ALA A 256 4.26 -11.00 52.46
CA ALA A 256 5.25 -11.91 51.84
C ALA A 256 5.19 -13.29 52.51
N GLY A 257 5.13 -14.36 51.70
CA GLY A 257 4.91 -15.74 52.15
C GLY A 257 3.48 -16.06 52.60
N GLY A 258 2.57 -15.10 52.51
CA GLY A 258 1.17 -15.23 52.93
C GLY A 258 0.19 -15.25 51.76
N TYR A 259 -1.09 -15.37 52.09
CA TYR A 259 -2.17 -15.29 51.10
C TYR A 259 -3.33 -14.43 51.61
N TYR A 260 -4.08 -13.87 50.66
CA TYR A 260 -5.31 -13.12 50.87
C TYR A 260 -6.38 -13.65 49.91
N ALA A 261 -7.57 -13.98 50.43
CA ALA A 261 -8.68 -14.46 49.62
C ALA A 261 -9.86 -13.49 49.74
N SER A 262 -10.47 -13.17 48.60
CA SER A 262 -11.59 -12.24 48.53
C SER A 262 -12.64 -12.72 47.53
N PHE A 263 -13.90 -12.51 47.88
CA PHE A 263 -15.05 -12.67 46.97
C PHE A 263 -15.50 -11.33 46.36
N ASP A 264 -14.79 -10.24 46.67
CA ASP A 264 -15.04 -8.93 46.09
C ASP A 264 -14.24 -8.77 44.79
N TYR A 265 -14.93 -8.67 43.68
CA TYR A 265 -14.38 -8.51 42.33
C TYR A 265 -13.78 -7.11 42.07
N ASN A 266 -13.93 -6.17 43.01
CA ASN A 266 -13.42 -4.82 42.84
C ASN A 266 -11.99 -4.61 43.35
N ILE A 267 -11.41 -5.60 44.02
CA ILE A 267 -10.07 -5.49 44.57
C ILE A 267 -8.99 -5.57 43.48
N ILE A 268 -7.82 -5.00 43.76
CA ILE A 268 -6.61 -5.24 42.96
C ILE A 268 -6.30 -6.74 42.99
N GLY A 269 -6.04 -7.31 41.81
CA GLY A 269 -5.78 -8.73 41.59
C GLY A 269 -7.00 -9.62 41.30
N ALA A 270 -8.23 -9.09 41.33
CA ALA A 270 -9.41 -9.84 40.86
C ALA A 270 -9.31 -10.12 39.35
N ILE A 271 -9.84 -11.26 38.91
CA ILE A 271 -9.84 -11.69 37.50
C ILE A 271 -11.21 -11.40 36.88
N THR A 272 -11.18 -10.84 35.68
CA THR A 272 -12.34 -10.71 34.79
C THR A 272 -11.96 -11.15 33.38
N VAL A 273 -12.88 -11.79 32.68
CA VAL A 273 -12.73 -12.20 31.27
C VAL A 273 -13.85 -11.53 30.49
N SER A 274 -13.52 -10.83 29.41
CA SER A 274 -14.51 -10.22 28.50
C SER A 274 -15.12 -11.26 27.56
N GLU A 275 -16.14 -10.85 26.81
CA GLU A 275 -16.69 -11.69 25.73
C GLU A 275 -15.66 -11.84 24.59
N ASP A 276 -14.80 -10.83 24.38
CA ASP A 276 -13.73 -10.82 23.37
C ASP A 276 -12.45 -11.56 23.81
N GLY A 277 -12.53 -12.58 24.68
CA GLY A 277 -11.34 -13.37 25.08
C GLY A 277 -10.36 -12.72 26.06
N ILE A 278 -10.35 -11.39 26.20
CA ILE A 278 -9.37 -10.69 27.06
C ILE A 278 -9.51 -11.02 28.55
N LEU A 279 -8.47 -11.61 29.15
CA LEU A 279 -8.34 -11.79 30.59
C LEU A 279 -7.64 -10.60 31.23
N THR A 280 -8.30 -9.99 32.21
CA THR A 280 -7.77 -8.87 33.01
C THR A 280 -7.56 -9.25 34.46
N ILE A 281 -6.34 -9.05 34.95
CA ILE A 281 -5.99 -9.05 36.38
C ILE A 281 -5.96 -7.61 36.86
N LYS A 282 -7.02 -7.21 37.57
CA LYS A 282 -7.29 -5.80 37.88
C LYS A 282 -6.12 -5.06 38.51
N GLY A 283 -5.61 -4.06 37.79
CA GLY A 283 -4.54 -3.15 38.23
C GLY A 283 -3.15 -3.79 38.26
N ILE A 284 -2.96 -4.87 37.50
CA ILE A 284 -1.68 -5.58 37.38
C ILE A 284 -1.35 -5.86 35.90
N ALA A 285 -2.18 -6.63 35.18
CA ALA A 285 -1.91 -7.04 33.79
C ALA A 285 -3.19 -7.48 33.06
N SER A 286 -3.16 -7.54 31.73
CA SER A 286 -4.14 -8.25 30.91
C SER A 286 -3.48 -8.94 29.72
N PHE A 287 -4.15 -9.92 29.15
CA PHE A 287 -3.67 -10.61 27.95
C PHE A 287 -4.85 -11.27 27.24
N ASP A 288 -4.72 -11.47 25.94
CA ASP A 288 -5.68 -12.25 25.18
C ASP A 288 -5.65 -13.72 25.61
N LEU A 289 -6.77 -14.40 25.48
CA LEU A 289 -6.89 -15.84 25.64
C LEU A 289 -7.28 -16.55 24.35
N GLY A 290 -7.61 -15.82 23.28
CA GLY A 290 -8.30 -16.33 22.09
C GLY A 290 -9.82 -16.47 22.31
N SER A 291 -10.47 -17.28 21.49
CA SER A 291 -11.94 -17.42 21.49
C SER A 291 -12.47 -18.14 22.74
N VAL A 292 -13.54 -17.60 23.36
CA VAL A 292 -14.17 -18.12 24.59
C VAL A 292 -15.69 -18.29 24.45
N ASP A 293 -16.29 -19.21 25.21
CA ASP A 293 -17.74 -19.50 25.12
C ASP A 293 -18.66 -18.58 25.96
N ASP A 294 -18.10 -17.80 26.89
CA ASP A 294 -18.84 -16.85 27.76
C ASP A 294 -17.88 -15.83 28.43
N SER A 295 -18.42 -14.79 29.06
CA SER A 295 -17.67 -13.82 29.88
C SER A 295 -17.89 -14.01 31.38
N GLY A 296 -17.00 -13.47 32.23
CA GLY A 296 -17.17 -13.69 33.67
C GLY A 296 -16.23 -12.94 34.61
N GLN A 297 -16.56 -13.05 35.90
CA GLN A 297 -15.75 -12.52 36.99
C GLN A 297 -15.41 -13.62 37.97
N PHE A 298 -14.14 -13.70 38.36
CA PHE A 298 -13.64 -14.76 39.21
C PHE A 298 -13.16 -14.18 40.54
N ALA A 299 -13.63 -14.80 41.61
CA ALA A 299 -13.10 -14.55 42.95
C ALA A 299 -11.77 -15.27 43.06
N VAL A 300 -10.80 -14.61 43.68
CA VAL A 300 -9.41 -15.05 43.67
C VAL A 300 -8.83 -15.21 45.07
N LYS A 301 -7.83 -16.08 45.15
CA LYS A 301 -6.86 -16.13 46.22
C LYS A 301 -5.52 -15.66 45.70
N LEU A 302 -5.04 -14.54 46.25
CA LEU A 302 -3.72 -13.97 45.98
C LEU A 302 -2.71 -14.55 46.96
N SER A 303 -1.61 -15.11 46.46
CA SER A 303 -0.51 -15.63 47.29
C SER A 303 0.82 -15.05 46.80
N LEU A 304 1.57 -14.43 47.71
CA LEU A 304 2.86 -13.81 47.37
C LEU A 304 4.01 -14.64 47.95
N SER A 305 5.03 -14.92 47.14
CA SER A 305 6.19 -15.70 47.57
C SER A 305 6.96 -15.05 48.74
N ASP A 306 7.79 -15.84 49.44
CA ASP A 306 8.67 -15.31 50.52
C ASP A 306 9.66 -14.25 49.99
N SER A 307 10.06 -14.34 48.72
CA SER A 307 10.89 -13.34 48.05
C SER A 307 10.14 -12.07 47.65
N ALA A 308 8.80 -12.12 47.65
CA ALA A 308 7.92 -11.09 47.14
C ALA A 308 8.11 -10.76 45.65
N LYS A 309 8.63 -11.69 44.85
CA LYS A 309 8.80 -11.53 43.40
C LYS A 309 7.74 -12.21 42.55
N ASN A 310 7.05 -13.22 43.10
CA ASN A 310 6.07 -14.01 42.35
C ASN A 310 4.72 -13.89 43.04
N LEU A 311 3.72 -13.40 42.31
CA LEU A 311 2.34 -13.36 42.76
C LEU A 311 1.55 -14.45 42.04
N THR A 312 0.98 -15.38 42.80
CA THR A 312 0.07 -16.39 42.28
C THR A 312 -1.37 -15.96 42.55
N VAL A 313 -2.15 -15.84 41.48
CA VAL A 313 -3.59 -15.60 41.49
C VAL A 313 -4.27 -16.93 41.21
N THR A 314 -4.95 -17.49 42.21
CA THR A 314 -5.70 -18.74 42.06
C THR A 314 -7.19 -18.45 41.98
N VAL A 315 -7.88 -19.00 40.99
CA VAL A 315 -9.34 -18.93 40.89
C VAL A 315 -9.96 -19.81 41.98
N ILE A 316 -10.86 -19.23 42.78
CA ILE A 316 -11.52 -19.94 43.90
C ILE A 316 -13.05 -19.97 43.82
N ALA A 317 -13.66 -19.14 42.97
CA ALA A 317 -15.08 -19.21 42.59
C ALA A 317 -15.34 -18.37 41.34
N GLY A 318 -16.26 -18.82 40.50
CA GLY A 318 -16.67 -18.22 39.24
C GLY A 318 -17.58 -19.19 38.50
N SER A 319 -18.11 -18.79 37.36
CA SER A 319 -18.66 -19.75 36.39
C SER A 319 -17.50 -20.18 35.49
N ASP A 320 -17.43 -21.47 35.15
CA ASP A 320 -16.42 -21.99 34.24
C ASP A 320 -16.64 -21.39 32.85
N ILE A 321 -15.56 -20.95 32.20
CA ILE A 321 -15.58 -20.39 30.84
C ILE A 321 -14.71 -21.29 29.97
N LYS A 322 -15.23 -21.80 28.86
CA LYS A 322 -14.46 -22.60 27.89
C LYS A 322 -13.62 -21.67 27.02
N ILE A 323 -12.39 -22.08 26.77
CA ILE A 323 -11.51 -21.52 25.75
C ILE A 323 -11.56 -22.46 24.55
N GLU A 324 -12.08 -21.95 23.45
CA GLU A 324 -12.25 -22.70 22.21
C GLU A 324 -10.94 -22.72 21.42
N ASP A 325 -10.26 -21.58 21.40
CA ASP A 325 -8.97 -21.34 20.76
C ASP A 325 -8.08 -20.50 21.68
N GLU A 326 -6.80 -20.86 21.78
CA GLU A 326 -5.84 -20.22 22.68
C GLU A 326 -4.86 -19.28 21.98
N ASP A 327 -5.02 -17.98 22.24
CA ASP A 327 -4.05 -16.96 21.84
C ASP A 327 -3.41 -16.31 23.08
N PHE A 328 -2.09 -16.26 23.14
CA PHE A 328 -1.33 -15.55 24.18
C PHE A 328 -0.33 -14.56 23.58
N GLU A 329 -0.41 -14.22 22.30
CA GLU A 329 0.60 -13.40 21.61
C GLU A 329 0.55 -11.93 22.05
N ASP A 330 -0.61 -11.44 22.49
CA ASP A 330 -0.86 -10.04 22.89
C ASP A 330 -0.95 -9.82 24.42
N ALA A 331 0.05 -10.27 25.18
CA ALA A 331 0.08 -9.98 26.62
C ALA A 331 0.58 -8.56 26.91
N ARG A 332 -0.24 -7.75 27.60
CA ARG A 332 0.02 -6.32 27.81
C ARG A 332 -0.09 -5.92 29.27
N GLN A 333 0.83 -5.06 29.73
CA GLN A 333 0.67 -4.45 31.05
C GLN A 333 -0.25 -3.23 30.94
N ILE A 334 -1.53 -3.40 31.29
CA ILE A 334 -2.52 -2.30 31.34
C ILE A 334 -2.33 -1.29 32.51
N GLY A 335 -1.14 -1.25 33.08
CA GLY A 335 -0.79 -0.41 34.23
C GLY A 335 -1.05 -1.05 35.60
N GLY A 336 -0.39 -0.48 36.62
CA GLY A 336 -0.50 -0.96 37.99
C GLY A 336 -0.03 0.04 39.03
N THR A 337 -0.55 -0.06 40.25
CA THR A 337 -0.08 0.76 41.39
C THR A 337 0.88 -0.02 42.30
N VAL A 338 1.34 -1.17 41.82
CA VAL A 338 2.26 -2.05 42.53
C VAL A 338 3.58 -1.30 42.68
N LYS A 339 4.07 -1.27 43.91
CA LYS A 339 5.31 -0.62 44.26
C LYS A 339 6.34 -1.63 44.70
N ASP A 340 7.59 -1.35 44.44
CA ASP A 340 8.68 -2.07 45.09
C ASP A 340 8.77 -1.69 46.59
N LYS A 341 9.73 -2.29 47.31
CA LYS A 341 9.97 -1.96 48.72
C LYS A 341 10.54 -0.55 48.94
N THR A 342 11.03 0.12 47.91
CA THR A 342 11.58 1.48 48.00
C THR A 342 10.54 2.56 47.70
N GLY A 343 9.39 2.17 47.14
CA GLY A 343 8.24 3.03 46.83
C GLY A 343 8.13 3.42 45.36
N ASN A 344 8.99 2.90 44.49
CA ASN A 344 8.94 3.05 43.04
C ASN A 344 7.72 2.33 42.49
N ILE A 345 7.02 2.95 41.55
CA ILE A 345 5.82 2.37 40.91
C ILE A 345 6.27 1.56 39.70
N MET A 346 5.58 0.45 39.43
CA MET A 346 5.75 -0.32 38.20
C MET A 346 5.56 0.57 36.97
N LYS A 347 6.56 0.61 36.08
CA LYS A 347 6.40 1.30 34.78
C LYS A 347 5.36 0.54 33.95
N GLU A 348 4.56 1.25 33.17
CA GLU A 348 3.67 0.62 32.20
C GLU A 348 4.55 0.10 31.05
N ASP A 349 4.61 -1.21 30.90
CA ASP A 349 5.28 -1.89 29.81
C ASP A 349 4.21 -2.30 28.78
N SER A 350 4.32 -1.87 27.53
CA SER A 350 3.26 -2.17 26.56
C SER A 350 3.12 -3.65 26.34
N ASP A 351 4.21 -4.41 26.47
CA ASP A 351 4.30 -5.80 26.09
C ASP A 351 4.93 -6.59 27.24
N ILE A 352 4.33 -7.74 27.55
CA ILE A 352 4.83 -8.62 28.61
C ILE A 352 5.70 -9.66 27.94
N ASP A 353 7.00 -9.63 28.22
CA ASP A 353 7.91 -10.62 27.64
C ASP A 353 7.51 -12.05 28.00
N THR A 354 7.17 -12.83 26.97
CA THR A 354 6.96 -14.29 27.03
C THR A 354 5.81 -14.78 27.92
N PRO A 355 4.55 -14.36 27.68
CA PRO A 355 3.41 -15.01 28.29
C PRO A 355 3.41 -16.49 27.87
N ASN A 356 3.21 -17.38 28.83
CA ASN A 356 3.14 -18.80 28.55
C ASN A 356 2.06 -19.47 29.39
N GLY A 357 1.28 -20.33 28.75
CA GLY A 357 0.07 -20.85 29.35
C GLY A 357 -0.41 -22.06 28.60
N THR A 358 -1.18 -22.91 29.29
CA THR A 358 -1.88 -24.03 28.66
C THR A 358 -3.22 -24.19 29.36
N PHE A 359 -4.09 -23.18 29.34
CA PHE A 359 -5.46 -23.35 29.85
C PHE A 359 -6.17 -24.55 29.18
N GLY A 360 -5.62 -25.07 28.08
CA GLY A 360 -5.91 -26.32 27.43
C GLY A 360 -6.73 -26.22 26.13
N GLY A 361 -6.97 -25.03 25.57
CA GLY A 361 -7.63 -24.79 24.27
C GLY A 361 -6.77 -25.18 23.05
N GLU A 362 -7.34 -25.09 21.85
CA GLU A 362 -6.64 -25.37 20.59
C GLU A 362 -5.96 -24.09 20.08
N HIS A 363 -4.65 -23.88 20.29
CA HIS A 363 -3.93 -22.67 19.83
C HIS A 363 -4.03 -22.35 18.32
N VAL A 364 -4.43 -21.13 17.96
CA VAL A 364 -4.16 -20.41 16.69
C VAL A 364 -4.20 -18.88 16.90
N ASN A 365 -3.22 -18.12 16.37
CA ASN A 365 -3.42 -16.75 15.84
C ASN A 365 -2.18 -16.22 15.09
N ASP A 366 -2.37 -15.45 14.02
CA ASP A 366 -1.34 -14.69 13.27
C ASP A 366 -1.74 -13.24 12.92
N GLY A 367 -2.91 -12.77 13.39
CA GLY A 367 -3.27 -11.35 13.45
C GLY A 367 -3.72 -10.67 12.15
N ILE A 368 -4.28 -11.41 11.18
CA ILE A 368 -4.81 -10.87 9.92
C ILE A 368 -6.31 -11.21 9.79
N GLU A 369 -7.11 -10.27 9.28
CA GLU A 369 -8.56 -10.48 9.08
C GLU A 369 -8.85 -11.15 7.72
N PRO A 370 -9.79 -12.11 7.67
CA PRO A 370 -10.09 -12.83 6.44
C PRO A 370 -10.83 -11.95 5.43
N PHE A 371 -10.37 -11.94 4.18
CA PHE A 371 -11.05 -11.27 3.06
C PHE A 371 -11.10 -12.18 1.82
N ILE A 372 -11.92 -11.84 0.82
CA ILE A 372 -11.94 -12.58 -0.45
C ILE A 372 -10.82 -12.06 -1.35
N SER A 373 -9.85 -12.92 -1.67
CA SER A 373 -8.72 -12.58 -2.53
C SER A 373 -9.03 -12.74 -4.02
N SER A 374 -9.94 -13.64 -4.39
CA SER A 374 -10.40 -13.77 -5.79
C SER A 374 -11.74 -14.49 -5.90
N ILE A 375 -12.46 -14.20 -7.00
CA ILE A 375 -13.66 -14.94 -7.41
C ILE A 375 -13.44 -15.41 -8.84
N GLU A 376 -13.69 -16.69 -9.10
CA GLU A 376 -13.60 -17.26 -10.45
C GLU A 376 -14.91 -17.94 -10.84
N VAL A 377 -15.26 -17.85 -12.11
CA VAL A 377 -16.53 -18.35 -12.63
C VAL A 377 -16.31 -19.25 -13.85
N PHE A 378 -16.84 -20.47 -13.79
CA PHE A 378 -16.64 -21.49 -14.83
C PHE A 378 -17.97 -21.97 -15.41
N ASN A 379 -18.13 -21.80 -16.73
CA ASN A 379 -19.17 -22.44 -17.52
C ASN A 379 -18.85 -23.92 -17.73
N ASN A 380 -19.65 -24.80 -17.15
CA ASN A 380 -19.61 -26.24 -17.41
C ASN A 380 -20.93 -26.75 -18.02
N GLY A 381 -21.77 -25.80 -18.43
CA GLY A 381 -23.17 -25.95 -18.83
C GLY A 381 -23.40 -25.55 -20.30
N LYS A 382 -24.48 -24.82 -20.55
CA LYS A 382 -24.78 -24.26 -21.88
C LYS A 382 -24.35 -22.80 -21.96
N ASP A 383 -23.62 -22.50 -23.02
CA ASP A 383 -23.13 -21.15 -23.32
C ASP A 383 -24.24 -20.09 -23.36
N GLY A 384 -23.98 -18.96 -22.70
CA GLY A 384 -24.90 -17.83 -22.56
C GLY A 384 -26.07 -18.10 -21.64
N TYR A 385 -25.97 -19.15 -20.82
CA TYR A 385 -26.91 -19.45 -19.75
C TYR A 385 -26.16 -19.74 -18.47
N MET A 386 -26.69 -19.23 -17.37
CA MET A 386 -26.43 -19.80 -16.07
C MET A 386 -27.31 -21.03 -15.90
N ASP A 387 -26.70 -22.21 -15.82
CA ASP A 387 -27.43 -23.47 -15.68
C ASP A 387 -26.76 -24.47 -14.71
N ILE A 388 -27.23 -25.71 -14.74
CA ILE A 388 -26.76 -26.74 -13.80
C ILE A 388 -25.38 -27.22 -14.26
N ASN A 389 -24.46 -27.36 -13.28
CA ASN A 389 -23.04 -27.73 -13.39
C ASN A 389 -22.06 -26.54 -13.48
N ASP A 390 -22.55 -25.34 -13.76
CA ASP A 390 -21.76 -24.13 -13.61
C ASP A 390 -21.19 -23.99 -12.20
N GLU A 391 -19.98 -23.45 -12.12
CA GLU A 391 -19.15 -23.44 -10.92
C GLU A 391 -18.66 -22.03 -10.62
N ILE A 392 -18.73 -21.65 -9.34
CA ILE A 392 -18.18 -20.41 -8.81
C ILE A 392 -17.16 -20.80 -7.74
N ARG A 393 -15.94 -20.27 -7.82
CA ARG A 393 -14.91 -20.42 -6.80
C ARG A 393 -14.67 -19.09 -6.11
N VAL A 394 -14.54 -19.16 -4.79
CA VAL A 394 -14.18 -18.03 -3.95
C VAL A 394 -12.92 -18.41 -3.18
N THR A 395 -11.87 -17.63 -3.33
CA THR A 395 -10.60 -17.78 -2.61
C THR A 395 -10.53 -16.74 -1.51
N TYR A 396 -10.18 -17.16 -0.30
CA TYR A 396 -10.01 -16.27 0.85
C TYR A 396 -8.51 -15.97 1.09
N SER A 397 -8.22 -14.90 1.80
CA SER A 397 -6.86 -14.54 2.24
C SER A 397 -6.26 -15.55 3.21
N GLU A 398 -7.14 -16.25 3.95
CA GLU A 398 -6.79 -17.21 4.98
C GLU A 398 -7.93 -18.23 5.21
N ARG A 399 -7.82 -19.04 6.27
CA ARG A 399 -8.66 -20.22 6.46
C ARG A 399 -9.96 -19.88 7.16
N ILE A 400 -11.08 -20.08 6.46
CA ILE A 400 -12.40 -19.84 7.05
C ILE A 400 -12.91 -21.03 7.90
N ASP A 401 -13.79 -20.75 8.88
CA ASP A 401 -14.56 -21.77 9.59
C ASP A 401 -15.61 -22.40 8.65
N PRO A 402 -15.58 -23.72 8.41
CA PRO A 402 -16.60 -24.38 7.60
C PRO A 402 -18.03 -24.24 8.14
N GLU A 403 -18.21 -24.14 9.47
CA GLU A 403 -19.54 -24.08 10.09
C GLU A 403 -20.19 -22.69 9.91
N SER A 404 -19.40 -21.62 9.76
CA SER A 404 -19.85 -20.26 9.40
C SER A 404 -20.47 -20.20 7.99
N VAL A 405 -19.99 -21.03 7.05
CA VAL A 405 -20.58 -21.18 5.71
C VAL A 405 -21.82 -22.09 5.74
N ASN A 406 -21.75 -23.21 6.45
CA ASN A 406 -22.88 -24.12 6.62
C ASN A 406 -22.61 -25.11 7.77
N ASN A 407 -23.54 -25.23 8.72
CA ASN A 407 -23.37 -26.11 9.89
C ASN A 407 -23.11 -27.61 9.57
N ASP A 408 -23.45 -28.09 8.37
CA ASP A 408 -23.17 -29.46 7.94
C ASP A 408 -21.87 -29.57 7.11
N LEU A 409 -21.24 -28.45 6.75
CA LEU A 409 -20.00 -28.38 5.98
C LEU A 409 -18.80 -28.54 6.92
N LYS A 410 -17.86 -29.37 6.48
CA LYS A 410 -16.62 -29.64 7.20
C LYS A 410 -15.46 -29.45 6.24
N LYS A 411 -14.27 -29.16 6.78
CA LYS A 411 -13.03 -29.09 6.01
C LYS A 411 -12.84 -30.32 5.11
N GLY A 412 -12.62 -30.11 3.82
CA GLY A 412 -12.48 -31.17 2.81
C GLY A 412 -13.74 -32.02 2.53
N ALA A 413 -14.92 -31.59 3.00
CA ALA A 413 -16.20 -32.24 2.75
C ALA A 413 -17.10 -31.37 1.86
N SER A 414 -18.16 -31.98 1.31
CA SER A 414 -19.15 -31.28 0.50
C SER A 414 -20.56 -31.42 1.09
N VAL A 415 -21.37 -30.38 0.96
CA VAL A 415 -22.79 -30.37 1.34
C VAL A 415 -23.62 -30.09 0.11
N ASP A 416 -24.54 -31.00 -0.19
CA ASP A 416 -25.45 -30.89 -1.34
C ASP A 416 -26.81 -30.31 -0.96
N ASN A 417 -27.45 -29.65 -1.94
CA ASN A 417 -28.81 -29.11 -1.84
C ASN A 417 -28.94 -27.93 -0.86
N VAL A 418 -27.90 -27.11 -0.76
CA VAL A 418 -27.97 -25.83 -0.05
C VAL A 418 -28.93 -24.91 -0.82
N ALA A 419 -29.90 -24.35 -0.11
CA ALA A 419 -30.93 -23.50 -0.71
C ALA A 419 -30.39 -22.08 -0.97
N TYR A 420 -30.87 -21.42 -2.03
CA TYR A 420 -30.47 -20.06 -2.44
C TYR A 420 -30.52 -18.97 -1.34
N ASN A 421 -31.24 -19.20 -0.24
CA ASN A 421 -31.42 -18.25 0.86
C ASN A 421 -30.65 -18.66 2.13
N LYS A 422 -29.71 -19.58 1.98
CA LYS A 422 -28.73 -19.98 3.00
C LYS A 422 -27.36 -19.53 2.52
N THR A 423 -26.46 -19.28 3.45
CA THR A 423 -25.07 -18.89 3.19
C THR A 423 -24.43 -19.81 2.13
N GLY A 424 -23.81 -19.20 1.12
CA GLY A 424 -23.29 -19.89 -0.08
C GLY A 424 -24.32 -20.21 -1.16
N GLY A 425 -25.62 -20.02 -0.92
CA GLY A 425 -26.69 -20.21 -1.91
C GLY A 425 -26.71 -19.11 -2.99
N VAL A 426 -27.10 -19.45 -4.22
CA VAL A 426 -27.01 -18.54 -5.37
C VAL A 426 -28.40 -18.06 -5.85
N ASP A 427 -28.57 -16.75 -5.94
CA ASP A 427 -29.74 -16.05 -6.52
C ASP A 427 -29.26 -15.06 -7.58
N VAL A 428 -29.98 -14.97 -8.70
CA VAL A 428 -29.74 -13.95 -9.72
C VAL A 428 -31.01 -13.12 -9.85
N ASP A 429 -30.85 -11.81 -9.65
CA ASP A 429 -31.96 -10.88 -9.73
C ASP A 429 -32.29 -10.49 -11.19
N LYS A 430 -33.39 -9.77 -11.38
CA LYS A 430 -33.84 -9.35 -12.72
C LYS A 430 -32.94 -8.30 -13.38
N ASN A 431 -32.03 -7.70 -12.62
CA ASN A 431 -31.11 -6.67 -13.08
C ASN A 431 -29.73 -7.29 -13.39
N GLY A 432 -29.57 -8.61 -13.30
CA GLY A 432 -28.31 -9.27 -13.61
C GLY A 432 -27.31 -9.32 -12.47
N ILE A 433 -27.71 -8.98 -11.24
CA ILE A 433 -26.83 -9.14 -10.09
C ILE A 433 -26.95 -10.58 -9.60
N LEU A 434 -25.85 -11.33 -9.68
CA LEU A 434 -25.70 -12.59 -8.97
C LEU A 434 -25.31 -12.30 -7.52
N THR A 435 -25.95 -12.99 -6.60
CA THR A 435 -25.61 -12.97 -5.18
C THR A 435 -25.36 -14.39 -4.71
N VAL A 436 -24.15 -14.62 -4.24
CA VAL A 436 -23.81 -15.72 -3.34
C VAL A 436 -24.15 -15.24 -1.94
N ALA A 437 -25.23 -15.78 -1.36
CA ALA A 437 -25.79 -15.32 -0.11
C ALA A 437 -24.73 -15.26 1.00
N ASP A 438 -24.59 -14.08 1.60
CA ASP A 438 -23.66 -13.72 2.69
C ASP A 438 -22.17 -13.82 2.35
N ILE A 439 -21.80 -13.97 1.07
CA ILE A 439 -20.40 -14.09 0.62
C ILE A 439 -20.03 -12.94 -0.34
N ALA A 440 -20.67 -12.90 -1.50
CA ALA A 440 -20.31 -11.97 -2.55
C ALA A 440 -21.49 -11.68 -3.48
N SER A 441 -21.49 -10.51 -4.08
CA SER A 441 -22.39 -10.20 -5.19
C SER A 441 -21.62 -9.55 -6.32
N PHE A 442 -21.95 -9.93 -7.54
CA PHE A 442 -21.32 -9.38 -8.72
C PHE A 442 -22.33 -9.28 -9.84
N TYR A 443 -22.14 -8.30 -10.72
CA TYR A 443 -22.90 -8.24 -11.94
C TYR A 443 -22.50 -9.45 -12.79
N VAL A 444 -23.47 -10.08 -13.45
CA VAL A 444 -23.22 -11.15 -14.42
C VAL A 444 -23.77 -10.79 -15.79
N GLY A 445 -24.28 -9.57 -15.96
CA GLY A 445 -24.84 -9.10 -17.22
C GLY A 445 -26.36 -9.07 -17.34
N ASP A 446 -26.85 -8.61 -18.49
CA ASP A 446 -28.29 -8.51 -18.75
C ASP A 446 -28.95 -9.90 -18.79
N VAL A 447 -29.94 -10.15 -17.91
CA VAL A 447 -30.62 -11.47 -17.83
C VAL A 447 -32.04 -11.46 -18.38
N SER A 448 -32.46 -12.59 -18.96
CA SER A 448 -33.82 -12.80 -19.45
C SER A 448 -34.89 -12.90 -18.33
N GLY A 449 -34.47 -13.07 -17.08
CA GLY A 449 -35.30 -13.12 -15.89
C GLY A 449 -34.51 -13.46 -14.62
N ALA A 450 -35.15 -13.37 -13.46
CA ALA A 450 -34.55 -13.77 -12.20
C ALA A 450 -34.63 -15.29 -11.99
N GLY A 451 -33.67 -15.87 -11.27
CA GLY A 451 -33.67 -17.29 -10.94
C GLY A 451 -32.87 -17.62 -9.69
N ARG A 452 -33.12 -18.81 -9.16
CA ARG A 452 -32.61 -19.30 -7.88
C ARG A 452 -32.03 -20.68 -8.06
N PHE A 453 -30.83 -20.87 -7.54
CA PHE A 453 -30.13 -22.13 -7.67
C PHE A 453 -29.95 -22.80 -6.31
N GLY A 454 -30.25 -24.09 -6.26
CA GLY A 454 -29.77 -24.95 -5.18
C GLY A 454 -28.38 -25.42 -5.52
N VAL A 455 -27.45 -25.31 -4.57
CA VAL A 455 -26.02 -25.51 -4.81
C VAL A 455 -25.45 -26.68 -4.03
N SER A 456 -24.29 -27.15 -4.47
CA SER A 456 -23.38 -27.97 -3.70
C SER A 456 -22.21 -27.09 -3.27
N LEU A 457 -21.91 -27.07 -1.98
CA LEU A 457 -20.77 -26.36 -1.41
C LEU A 457 -19.68 -27.36 -1.07
N SER A 458 -18.44 -27.06 -1.40
CA SER A 458 -17.28 -27.79 -0.89
C SER A 458 -16.17 -26.83 -0.55
N LEU A 459 -15.64 -26.95 0.67
CA LEU A 459 -14.42 -26.27 1.07
C LEU A 459 -13.25 -27.22 0.87
N ASP A 460 -12.15 -26.70 0.33
CA ASP A 460 -10.96 -27.48 0.06
C ASP A 460 -10.28 -28.00 1.36
N SER A 461 -9.18 -28.73 1.19
CA SER A 461 -8.50 -29.36 2.33
C SER A 461 -7.67 -28.39 3.16
N GLU A 462 -7.45 -27.15 2.71
CA GLU A 462 -6.76 -26.12 3.50
C GLU A 462 -7.75 -25.23 4.26
N GLY A 463 -8.93 -24.98 3.68
CA GLY A 463 -9.97 -24.13 4.24
C GLY A 463 -10.05 -22.76 3.58
N GLU A 464 -9.40 -22.58 2.44
CA GLU A 464 -9.17 -21.28 1.79
C GLU A 464 -9.94 -21.13 0.47
N VAL A 465 -10.35 -22.24 -0.16
CA VAL A 465 -11.08 -22.20 -1.43
C VAL A 465 -12.46 -22.83 -1.28
N LEU A 466 -13.51 -22.01 -1.38
CA LEU A 466 -14.89 -22.45 -1.42
C LEU A 466 -15.36 -22.63 -2.86
N THR A 467 -15.75 -23.85 -3.21
CA THR A 467 -16.32 -24.19 -4.52
C THR A 467 -17.83 -24.35 -4.42
N ILE A 468 -18.56 -23.67 -5.29
CA ILE A 468 -20.02 -23.63 -5.35
C ILE A 468 -20.47 -24.13 -6.71
N ILE A 469 -21.15 -25.29 -6.75
CA ILE A 469 -21.64 -25.87 -8.02
C ILE A 469 -23.16 -25.79 -8.06
N LEU A 470 -23.72 -25.24 -9.14
CA LEU A 470 -25.17 -25.16 -9.34
C LEU A 470 -25.74 -26.56 -9.61
N LYS A 471 -26.64 -27.05 -8.76
CA LYS A 471 -27.22 -28.42 -8.85
C LYS A 471 -28.68 -28.47 -9.24
N SER A 472 -29.42 -27.38 -9.00
CA SER A 472 -30.84 -27.29 -9.36
C SER A 472 -31.22 -25.84 -9.59
N GLY A 473 -32.19 -25.59 -10.47
CA GLY A 473 -32.58 -24.25 -10.89
C GLY A 473 -33.20 -24.31 -12.27
N SER A 474 -33.64 -23.18 -12.80
CA SER A 474 -34.01 -23.07 -14.22
C SER A 474 -32.94 -22.26 -14.93
N ASP A 475 -32.54 -22.70 -16.11
CA ASP A 475 -31.55 -22.01 -16.94
C ASP A 475 -31.94 -20.53 -17.12
N ILE A 476 -31.01 -19.61 -16.85
CA ILE A 476 -31.20 -18.17 -17.03
C ILE A 476 -30.33 -17.74 -18.19
N LYS A 477 -30.94 -17.22 -19.26
CA LYS A 477 -30.18 -16.65 -20.36
C LYS A 477 -29.53 -15.33 -19.94
N ILE A 478 -28.24 -15.17 -20.26
CA ILE A 478 -27.47 -13.95 -20.09
C ILE A 478 -27.14 -13.38 -21.48
N ASP A 479 -27.42 -12.09 -21.69
CA ASP A 479 -27.34 -11.42 -22.99
C ASP A 479 -26.13 -10.45 -23.11
N ASN A 480 -25.59 -9.93 -22.01
CA ASN A 480 -24.43 -9.04 -21.98
C ASN A 480 -23.62 -9.23 -20.70
N GLU A 481 -22.80 -10.28 -20.66
CA GLU A 481 -21.96 -10.63 -19.50
C GLU A 481 -20.94 -9.55 -19.18
N ASP A 482 -20.84 -9.23 -17.90
CA ASP A 482 -19.94 -8.24 -17.31
C ASP A 482 -19.76 -8.68 -15.87
N LEU A 483 -18.59 -9.24 -15.57
CA LEU A 483 -18.23 -9.75 -14.24
C LEU A 483 -17.35 -8.77 -13.47
N ASP A 484 -16.92 -7.66 -14.08
CA ASP A 484 -15.92 -6.73 -13.55
C ASP A 484 -16.37 -6.02 -12.26
N ASP A 485 -17.68 -6.06 -11.97
CA ASP A 485 -18.32 -5.46 -10.80
C ASP A 485 -18.35 -6.42 -9.59
N ALA A 486 -17.34 -7.27 -9.40
CA ALA A 486 -17.28 -8.07 -8.19
C ALA A 486 -17.20 -7.20 -6.94
N ARG A 487 -18.12 -7.47 -6.03
CA ARG A 487 -18.14 -6.84 -4.72
C ARG A 487 -18.32 -7.93 -3.71
N GLN A 488 -17.31 -8.07 -2.86
CA GLN A 488 -17.58 -8.70 -1.59
C GLN A 488 -18.71 -7.94 -0.90
N ILE A 489 -19.64 -8.70 -0.34
CA ILE A 489 -20.55 -8.15 0.64
C ILE A 489 -19.87 -8.52 1.96
N GLY A 490 -19.39 -7.52 2.72
CA GLY A 490 -18.91 -7.78 4.09
C GLY A 490 -19.88 -8.72 4.81
N GLY A 491 -19.35 -9.81 5.36
CA GLY A 491 -20.07 -11.08 5.46
C GLY A 491 -20.08 -11.70 6.85
N THR A 492 -20.94 -12.71 7.02
CA THR A 492 -21.11 -13.49 8.28
C THR A 492 -20.26 -14.77 8.29
N ILE A 493 -19.30 -14.86 7.36
CA ILE A 493 -18.35 -15.97 7.34
C ILE A 493 -17.24 -15.56 8.28
N GLU A 494 -16.96 -16.43 9.22
CA GLU A 494 -15.90 -16.24 10.20
C GLU A 494 -14.72 -17.14 9.81
N ASP A 495 -13.51 -16.70 10.13
CA ASP A 495 -12.38 -17.62 10.25
C ASP A 495 -12.56 -18.58 11.44
N ARG A 496 -11.54 -19.39 11.74
CA ARG A 496 -11.61 -20.28 12.90
C ARG A 496 -11.50 -19.55 14.23
N ASP A 497 -11.10 -18.29 14.17
CA ASP A 497 -10.73 -17.46 15.30
C ASP A 497 -11.91 -16.51 15.64
N GLY A 498 -12.94 -16.51 14.77
CA GLY A 498 -14.21 -15.80 14.93
C GLY A 498 -14.24 -14.44 14.22
N ASN A 499 -13.19 -14.08 13.47
CA ASN A 499 -13.17 -12.82 12.75
C ASN A 499 -14.08 -12.91 11.54
N GLU A 500 -15.10 -12.05 11.52
CA GLU A 500 -15.98 -11.91 10.37
C GLU A 500 -15.21 -11.41 9.15
N MET A 501 -15.55 -11.96 8.00
CA MET A 501 -14.90 -11.68 6.74
C MET A 501 -15.09 -10.22 6.32
N GLU A 502 -13.99 -9.47 6.28
CA GLU A 502 -13.96 -8.06 5.96
C GLU A 502 -13.99 -7.79 4.45
N SER A 503 -14.65 -6.71 4.06
CA SER A 503 -14.86 -6.37 2.65
C SER A 503 -13.54 -5.91 2.00
N ASP A 504 -13.02 -6.65 1.02
CA ASP A 504 -11.95 -6.17 0.15
C ASP A 504 -12.55 -5.42 -1.06
N PRO A 505 -12.28 -4.11 -1.22
CA PRO A 505 -12.73 -3.33 -2.37
C PRO A 505 -11.91 -3.58 -3.64
N ASN A 506 -10.79 -4.32 -3.58
CA ASN A 506 -9.88 -4.53 -4.72
C ASN A 506 -10.16 -5.83 -5.49
N ILE A 507 -11.33 -6.46 -5.29
CA ILE A 507 -11.81 -7.58 -6.11
C ILE A 507 -12.35 -7.03 -7.44
N ASP A 508 -11.54 -6.23 -8.12
CA ASP A 508 -11.82 -5.74 -9.47
C ASP A 508 -11.21 -6.78 -10.43
N ASP A 509 -12.04 -7.47 -11.22
CA ASP A 509 -11.71 -8.56 -12.19
C ASP A 509 -11.81 -10.02 -11.68
N PRO A 510 -13.02 -10.51 -11.34
CA PRO A 510 -13.25 -11.92 -11.06
C PRO A 510 -13.19 -12.74 -12.36
N SER A 511 -12.05 -13.34 -12.66
CA SER A 511 -11.85 -14.00 -13.96
C SER A 511 -12.84 -15.17 -14.21
N GLY A 512 -13.54 -15.14 -15.35
CA GLY A 512 -14.47 -16.19 -15.79
C GLY A 512 -15.39 -15.73 -16.92
N SER A 513 -16.06 -16.66 -17.63
CA SER A 513 -17.18 -16.32 -18.53
C SER A 513 -18.24 -17.42 -18.52
N PHE A 514 -19.51 -17.04 -18.69
CA PHE A 514 -20.66 -17.92 -18.91
C PHE A 514 -21.03 -18.06 -20.40
N VAL A 515 -20.26 -17.47 -21.32
CA VAL A 515 -20.30 -17.75 -22.78
C VAL A 515 -18.93 -18.14 -23.32
N GLU A 516 -18.86 -19.19 -24.13
CA GLU A 516 -17.83 -19.30 -25.18
C GLU A 516 -18.55 -19.17 -26.54
N ASP A 517 -18.14 -18.35 -27.50
CA ASP A 517 -16.77 -18.09 -27.97
C ASP A 517 -16.73 -16.72 -28.68
N SER A 518 -15.96 -15.77 -28.12
CA SER A 518 -14.95 -15.05 -28.90
C SER A 518 -13.94 -14.37 -27.96
N GLN A 519 -12.97 -15.18 -27.49
CA GLN A 519 -11.56 -14.81 -27.30
C GLN A 519 -11.25 -13.63 -26.33
N GLY A 520 -9.96 -13.29 -26.18
CA GLY A 520 -9.55 -12.12 -25.38
C GLY A 520 -10.23 -10.83 -25.87
N SER A 521 -10.06 -9.74 -25.13
CA SER A 521 -10.37 -8.41 -25.65
C SER A 521 -9.82 -8.26 -27.08
N ASP A 522 -10.49 -7.51 -27.95
CA ASP A 522 -9.87 -7.18 -29.23
C ASP A 522 -8.56 -6.43 -28.95
N PRO A 523 -7.43 -6.80 -29.60
CA PRO A 523 -6.16 -6.17 -29.32
C PRO A 523 -6.26 -4.67 -29.58
N TYR A 524 -5.76 -3.87 -28.66
CA TYR A 524 -5.74 -2.42 -28.79
C TYR A 524 -4.36 -1.86 -28.49
N ILE A 525 -4.11 -0.63 -28.93
CA ILE A 525 -2.83 0.04 -28.72
C ILE A 525 -2.86 0.71 -27.35
N THR A 526 -1.90 0.36 -26.50
CA THR A 526 -1.74 0.97 -25.16
C THR A 526 -0.76 2.14 -25.17
N HIS A 527 0.26 2.09 -26.04
CA HIS A 527 1.30 3.12 -26.08
C HIS A 527 1.90 3.29 -27.48
N VAL A 528 2.25 4.52 -27.83
CA VAL A 528 2.94 4.87 -29.08
C VAL A 528 4.11 5.81 -28.77
N LYS A 529 5.31 5.47 -29.27
CA LYS A 529 6.50 6.30 -29.13
C LYS A 529 7.24 6.46 -30.45
N VAL A 530 7.67 7.69 -30.75
CA VAL A 530 8.44 8.04 -31.95
C VAL A 530 9.88 8.36 -31.59
N TYR A 531 10.83 7.87 -32.39
CA TYR A 531 12.25 8.13 -32.26
C TYR A 531 12.79 8.72 -33.56
N ASN A 532 13.46 9.86 -33.45
CA ASN A 532 14.23 10.47 -34.51
C ASN A 532 15.67 9.93 -34.44
N GLU A 533 16.03 9.05 -35.37
CA GLU A 533 17.42 8.55 -35.50
C GLU A 533 18.10 9.13 -36.77
N GLY A 534 17.39 10.01 -37.49
CA GLY A 534 17.77 10.62 -38.75
C GLY A 534 18.07 12.13 -38.70
N TYR A 535 17.77 12.88 -39.77
CA TYR A 535 18.01 14.33 -39.80
C TYR A 535 16.96 15.08 -38.96
N THR A 536 17.44 15.84 -37.98
CA THR A 536 16.59 16.74 -37.19
C THR A 536 15.70 17.64 -38.07
N GLY A 537 14.40 17.65 -37.82
CA GLY A 537 13.39 18.40 -38.56
C GLY A 537 12.85 17.66 -39.77
N TYR A 538 13.14 16.37 -39.92
CA TYR A 538 12.70 15.55 -41.04
C TYR A 538 12.17 14.21 -40.52
N VAL A 539 11.21 13.65 -41.25
CA VAL A 539 10.94 12.22 -41.25
C VAL A 539 11.78 11.61 -42.35
N ASP A 540 12.72 10.73 -42.01
CA ASP A 540 13.61 10.11 -42.99
C ASP A 540 14.07 8.70 -42.61
N VAL A 541 14.99 8.16 -43.42
CA VAL A 541 15.52 6.80 -43.22
C VAL A 541 16.26 6.74 -41.89
N ASP A 542 16.05 5.64 -41.16
CA ASP A 542 16.51 5.33 -39.81
C ASP A 542 15.53 5.74 -38.69
N ASP A 543 14.58 6.66 -38.93
CA ASP A 543 13.55 6.97 -37.93
C ASP A 543 12.68 5.76 -37.56
N ARG A 544 12.22 5.73 -36.30
CA ARG A 544 11.49 4.58 -35.74
C ARG A 544 10.19 4.97 -35.06
N LEU A 545 9.19 4.11 -35.23
CA LEU A 545 7.92 4.15 -34.52
C LEU A 545 7.76 2.85 -33.73
N VAL A 546 7.51 2.97 -32.42
CA VAL A 546 7.30 1.85 -31.51
C VAL A 546 5.85 1.86 -31.01
N ILE A 547 5.17 0.72 -31.14
CA ILE A 547 3.76 0.54 -30.82
C ILE A 547 3.63 -0.63 -29.84
N THR A 548 2.94 -0.39 -28.73
CA THR A 548 2.67 -1.42 -27.70
C THR A 548 1.20 -1.81 -27.73
N PHE A 549 0.92 -3.11 -27.70
CA PHE A 549 -0.42 -3.68 -27.73
C PHE A 549 -0.83 -4.25 -26.36
N SER A 550 -2.13 -4.30 -26.10
CA SER A 550 -2.74 -4.90 -24.90
C SER A 550 -2.33 -6.36 -24.70
N GLU A 551 -2.17 -7.09 -25.80
CA GLU A 551 -1.90 -8.52 -25.81
C GLU A 551 -0.95 -8.95 -26.93
N GLU A 552 -0.66 -10.25 -26.95
CA GLU A 552 0.29 -10.85 -27.88
C GLU A 552 -0.31 -10.99 -29.28
N LEU A 553 0.36 -10.40 -30.27
CA LEU A 553 -0.09 -10.42 -31.66
C LEU A 553 0.24 -11.75 -32.37
N ASP A 554 -0.60 -12.16 -33.32
CA ASP A 554 -0.22 -13.14 -34.33
C ASP A 554 0.67 -12.43 -35.37
N PRO A 555 1.99 -12.71 -35.42
CA PRO A 555 2.91 -12.03 -36.33
C PRO A 555 2.57 -12.26 -37.82
N GLN A 556 1.84 -13.34 -38.13
CA GLN A 556 1.48 -13.72 -39.48
C GLN A 556 0.43 -12.82 -40.11
N THR A 557 -0.37 -12.13 -39.30
CA THR A 557 -1.39 -11.17 -39.75
C THR A 557 -0.78 -9.84 -40.17
N ILE A 558 0.37 -9.48 -39.57
CA ILE A 558 1.20 -8.34 -39.98
C ILE A 558 2.03 -8.71 -41.23
N ASN A 559 2.82 -9.79 -41.14
CA ASN A 559 3.62 -10.27 -42.25
C ASN A 559 3.94 -11.75 -42.10
N LYS A 560 3.62 -12.56 -43.12
CA LYS A 560 3.90 -14.02 -43.14
C LYS A 560 5.36 -14.43 -42.83
N ASN A 561 6.33 -13.53 -43.02
CA ASN A 561 7.74 -13.80 -42.75
C ASN A 561 8.22 -13.25 -41.39
N LEU A 562 7.34 -12.60 -40.63
CA LEU A 562 7.59 -12.08 -39.29
C LEU A 562 7.24 -13.15 -38.24
N ALA A 563 8.00 -13.18 -37.15
CA ALA A 563 7.77 -14.04 -36.00
C ALA A 563 8.08 -13.25 -34.72
N ALA A 564 7.57 -13.68 -33.56
CA ALA A 564 7.93 -13.09 -32.27
C ALA A 564 9.45 -13.17 -32.05
N GLY A 565 10.06 -12.05 -31.64
CA GLY A 565 11.52 -11.88 -31.55
C GLY A 565 12.25 -11.75 -32.90
N GLY A 566 11.52 -11.66 -34.01
CA GLY A 566 12.07 -11.61 -35.38
C GLY A 566 11.88 -10.27 -36.08
N SER A 567 12.46 -10.14 -37.28
CA SER A 567 12.39 -8.93 -38.11
C SER A 567 12.23 -9.25 -39.60
N VAL A 568 11.57 -8.37 -40.35
CA VAL A 568 11.43 -8.43 -41.81
C VAL A 568 11.68 -7.04 -42.42
N SER A 569 12.34 -6.98 -43.58
CA SER A 569 12.63 -5.74 -44.31
C SER A 569 11.81 -5.64 -45.59
N ASP A 570 11.92 -4.49 -46.26
CA ASP A 570 11.37 -4.24 -47.60
C ASP A 570 9.83 -4.31 -47.65
N ILE A 571 9.17 -3.76 -46.64
CA ILE A 571 7.70 -3.68 -46.58
C ILE A 571 7.24 -2.44 -47.36
N ASP A 572 6.46 -2.71 -48.41
CA ASP A 572 5.88 -1.71 -49.31
C ASP A 572 4.58 -1.12 -48.72
N LEU A 573 4.15 0.05 -49.21
CA LEU A 573 3.02 0.81 -48.66
C LEU A 573 1.69 0.04 -48.65
N ASP A 574 1.49 -0.84 -49.63
CA ASP A 574 0.24 -1.61 -49.80
C ASP A 574 0.14 -2.84 -48.87
N LYS A 575 1.04 -2.95 -47.88
CA LYS A 575 1.08 -4.01 -46.87
C LYS A 575 0.82 -3.44 -45.48
N THR A 576 0.26 -4.26 -44.60
CA THR A 576 0.11 -3.96 -43.18
C THR A 576 1.46 -3.55 -42.58
N GLY A 577 1.48 -2.41 -41.88
CA GLY A 577 2.71 -1.81 -41.35
C GLY A 577 3.46 -0.88 -42.32
N GLY A 578 3.05 -0.76 -43.59
CA GLY A 578 3.61 0.22 -44.53
C GLY A 578 3.36 1.67 -44.09
N VAL A 579 4.27 2.59 -44.41
CA VAL A 579 4.24 3.98 -43.93
C VAL A 579 4.08 4.98 -45.08
N TYR A 580 3.18 5.95 -44.89
CA TYR A 580 2.96 7.06 -45.81
C TYR A 580 2.60 8.34 -45.08
N ILE A 581 3.13 9.45 -45.59
CA ILE A 581 2.83 10.80 -45.10
C ILE A 581 2.11 11.56 -46.21
N ASN A 582 0.90 12.04 -45.91
CA ASN A 582 0.14 12.83 -46.87
C ASN A 582 0.53 14.32 -46.84
N SER A 583 0.03 15.09 -47.82
CA SER A 583 0.34 16.53 -47.92
C SER A 583 -0.25 17.40 -46.81
N ASP A 584 -1.17 16.86 -46.02
CA ASP A 584 -1.80 17.55 -44.89
C ASP A 584 -1.06 17.26 -43.57
N GLY A 585 0.04 16.50 -43.59
CA GLY A 585 0.82 16.19 -42.39
C GLY A 585 0.31 14.99 -41.59
N ILE A 586 -0.55 14.15 -42.16
CA ILE A 586 -1.00 12.93 -41.48
C ILE A 586 -0.02 11.81 -41.78
N PHE A 587 0.64 11.32 -40.73
CA PHE A 587 1.46 10.13 -40.73
C PHE A 587 0.55 8.90 -40.56
N THR A 588 0.57 7.99 -41.53
CA THR A 588 -0.27 6.78 -41.52
C THR A 588 0.59 5.53 -41.57
N VAL A 589 0.31 4.62 -40.65
CA VAL A 589 0.75 3.23 -40.69
C VAL A 589 -0.42 2.37 -41.19
N THR A 590 -0.28 1.80 -42.38
CA THR A 590 -1.33 1.03 -43.05
C THR A 590 -1.89 -0.07 -42.14
N ASP A 591 -3.21 -0.05 -41.92
CA ASP A 591 -4.01 -0.95 -41.07
C ASP A 591 -3.70 -0.93 -39.55
N ILE A 592 -2.95 0.05 -39.04
CA ILE A 592 -2.60 0.12 -37.60
C ILE A 592 -3.10 1.41 -36.97
N LEU A 593 -2.57 2.57 -37.41
CA LEU A 593 -2.87 3.85 -36.79
C LEU A 593 -2.54 5.02 -37.74
N SER A 594 -3.11 6.19 -37.43
CA SER A 594 -2.73 7.46 -38.06
C SER A 594 -2.71 8.58 -37.03
N PHE A 595 -1.76 9.50 -37.16
CA PHE A 595 -1.67 10.70 -36.31
C PHE A 595 -1.17 11.90 -37.12
N ASP A 596 -1.48 13.11 -36.62
CA ASP A 596 -0.99 14.36 -37.19
C ASP A 596 0.45 14.58 -36.71
N ILE A 597 1.37 14.91 -37.61
CA ILE A 597 2.75 15.32 -37.28
C ILE A 597 2.96 16.82 -37.53
N GLY A 598 1.94 17.54 -37.99
CA GLY A 598 1.94 18.96 -38.27
C GLY A 598 2.34 19.32 -39.71
N GLU A 599 2.77 20.57 -39.94
CA GLU A 599 2.92 21.10 -41.30
C GLU A 599 4.18 20.53 -42.00
N VAL A 600 4.01 19.79 -43.10
CA VAL A 600 5.11 19.19 -43.87
C VAL A 600 5.51 19.98 -45.12
N ALA A 601 6.81 20.02 -45.40
CA ALA A 601 7.43 20.72 -46.51
C ALA A 601 7.57 19.82 -47.75
N GLY A 602 6.43 19.52 -48.40
CA GLY A 602 6.41 18.98 -49.77
C GLY A 602 5.70 17.65 -49.93
N GLY A 603 4.73 17.65 -50.86
CA GLY A 603 4.17 16.44 -51.46
C GLY A 603 3.54 15.44 -50.49
N SER A 604 3.24 14.25 -51.01
CA SER A 604 3.10 13.07 -50.17
C SER A 604 4.20 12.08 -50.53
N ASN A 605 4.68 11.36 -49.53
CA ASN A 605 5.87 10.53 -49.64
C ASN A 605 5.60 9.17 -48.99
N ASP A 606 5.99 8.13 -49.72
CA ASP A 606 5.84 6.73 -49.31
C ASP A 606 7.22 6.27 -48.81
N PHE A 607 7.24 5.48 -47.73
CA PHE A 607 8.46 4.89 -47.18
C PHE A 607 8.41 3.38 -47.30
N THR A 608 9.56 2.78 -47.64
CA THR A 608 9.78 1.35 -47.44
C THR A 608 10.25 1.14 -46.00
N VAL A 609 9.68 0.15 -45.30
CA VAL A 609 9.95 -0.03 -43.87
C VAL A 609 10.47 -1.43 -43.52
N GLY A 610 11.19 -1.50 -42.40
CA GLY A 610 11.49 -2.72 -41.68
C GLY A 610 10.57 -2.87 -40.47
N LEU A 611 10.11 -4.08 -40.20
CA LEU A 611 9.28 -4.43 -39.04
C LEU A 611 10.04 -5.39 -38.14
N SER A 612 9.96 -5.18 -36.82
CA SER A 612 10.42 -6.14 -35.82
C SER A 612 9.41 -6.26 -34.68
N LEU A 613 9.26 -7.47 -34.15
CA LEU A 613 8.31 -7.79 -33.09
C LEU A 613 9.07 -8.36 -31.88
N SER A 614 8.74 -7.90 -30.67
CA SER A 614 9.34 -8.42 -29.43
C SER A 614 9.09 -9.92 -29.22
N SER A 615 9.89 -10.55 -28.35
CA SER A 615 9.78 -11.98 -28.02
C SER A 615 8.48 -12.36 -27.34
N ASN A 616 7.87 -11.43 -26.60
CA ASN A 616 6.53 -11.57 -26.00
C ASN A 616 5.39 -11.17 -26.96
N GLY A 617 5.71 -10.81 -28.21
CA GLY A 617 4.76 -10.49 -29.27
C GLY A 617 3.87 -9.25 -29.04
N LYS A 618 4.17 -8.40 -28.06
CA LYS A 618 3.36 -7.21 -27.71
C LYS A 618 3.89 -5.88 -28.24
N ILE A 619 5.15 -5.80 -28.69
CA ILE A 619 5.79 -4.54 -29.09
C ILE A 619 6.24 -4.64 -30.56
N LEU A 620 5.63 -3.82 -31.41
CA LEU A 620 5.98 -3.70 -32.82
C LEU A 620 6.83 -2.44 -33.03
N THR A 621 8.02 -2.61 -33.60
CA THR A 621 8.89 -1.51 -34.04
C THR A 621 8.91 -1.44 -35.55
N ILE A 622 8.64 -0.24 -36.08
CA ILE A 622 8.68 0.10 -37.51
C ILE A 622 9.86 1.04 -37.73
N THR A 623 10.77 0.67 -38.63
CA THR A 623 11.94 1.47 -39.01
C THR A 623 11.82 1.92 -40.45
N LEU A 624 12.02 3.19 -40.75
CA LEU A 624 12.03 3.69 -42.12
C LEU A 624 13.36 3.30 -42.78
N THR A 625 13.30 2.61 -43.93
CA THR A 625 14.50 1.98 -44.56
C THR A 625 14.83 2.52 -45.94
N ASP A 626 13.86 3.07 -46.67
CA ASP A 626 14.05 3.78 -47.94
C ASP A 626 12.90 4.76 -48.15
N GLY A 627 13.13 5.86 -48.87
CA GLY A 627 12.15 6.93 -49.07
C GLY A 627 12.80 8.31 -49.15
N ASP A 628 12.08 9.27 -49.72
CA ASP A 628 12.53 10.67 -49.76
C ASP A 628 12.21 11.34 -48.40
N SER A 629 13.22 11.99 -47.78
CA SER A 629 13.06 12.72 -46.52
C SER A 629 11.95 13.78 -46.59
N VAL A 630 11.10 13.83 -45.58
CA VAL A 630 9.99 14.79 -45.46
C VAL A 630 10.29 15.80 -44.39
N GLY A 631 10.52 17.06 -44.77
CA GLY A 631 10.78 18.12 -43.78
C GLY A 631 9.52 18.48 -43.01
N ILE A 632 9.62 18.60 -41.70
CA ILE A 632 8.54 19.11 -40.82
C ILE A 632 8.85 20.57 -40.49
N SER A 633 7.86 21.43 -40.67
CA SER A 633 7.98 22.88 -40.42
C SER A 633 7.34 23.33 -39.12
N SER A 634 6.42 22.52 -38.58
CA SER A 634 5.85 22.66 -37.25
C SER A 634 5.44 21.28 -36.78
N GLU A 635 6.08 20.76 -35.74
CA GLU A 635 5.66 19.50 -35.12
C GLU A 635 4.36 19.71 -34.35
N ASN A 636 3.40 18.81 -34.54
CA ASN A 636 2.15 18.81 -33.81
C ASN A 636 1.59 17.39 -33.73
N PHE A 637 1.93 16.67 -32.66
CA PHE A 637 1.30 15.40 -32.34
C PHE A 637 -0.09 15.65 -31.75
N SER A 638 -1.09 15.84 -32.63
CA SER A 638 -2.49 15.78 -32.20
C SER A 638 -2.93 14.32 -32.04
N HIS A 639 -4.06 14.09 -31.37
CA HIS A 639 -4.47 12.74 -30.94
C HIS A 639 -4.28 11.65 -31.99
N THR A 640 -3.66 10.55 -31.57
CA THR A 640 -3.49 9.38 -32.42
C THR A 640 -4.82 8.67 -32.58
N THR A 641 -5.20 8.39 -33.83
CA THR A 641 -6.39 7.62 -34.16
C THR A 641 -5.99 6.20 -34.52
N GLN A 642 -6.46 5.22 -33.76
CA GLN A 642 -6.30 3.82 -34.12
C GLN A 642 -7.15 3.49 -35.34
N ILE A 643 -6.57 2.77 -36.30
CA ILE A 643 -7.29 2.26 -37.45
C ILE A 643 -7.51 0.77 -37.18
N GLY A 644 -8.70 0.40 -36.72
CA GLY A 644 -9.05 -1.01 -36.51
C GLY A 644 -9.02 -1.81 -37.82
N GLY A 645 -8.63 -3.10 -37.76
CA GLY A 645 -8.47 -3.95 -38.94
C GLY A 645 -7.44 -5.08 -38.80
N THR A 646 -6.95 -5.56 -39.97
CA THR A 646 -6.25 -6.81 -40.32
C THR A 646 -5.21 -7.41 -39.38
N ILE A 647 -4.78 -6.71 -38.34
CA ILE A 647 -3.93 -7.24 -37.28
C ILE A 647 -4.78 -8.06 -36.32
N GLU A 648 -4.31 -9.27 -36.03
CA GLU A 648 -4.94 -10.16 -35.08
C GLU A 648 -4.01 -10.53 -33.93
N ASP A 649 -4.57 -10.81 -32.75
CA ASP A 649 -3.85 -11.46 -31.66
C ASP A 649 -3.60 -12.96 -31.95
N GLN A 650 -2.87 -13.67 -31.09
CA GLN A 650 -2.69 -15.13 -31.24
C GLN A 650 -4.00 -15.94 -31.20
N ARG A 651 -5.07 -15.29 -30.77
CA ARG A 651 -6.42 -15.79 -30.63
C ARG A 651 -7.31 -15.45 -31.84
N HIS A 652 -6.76 -14.76 -32.85
CA HIS A 652 -7.41 -14.32 -34.08
C HIS A 652 -8.48 -13.23 -33.88
N ASN A 653 -8.39 -12.47 -32.79
CA ASN A 653 -9.20 -11.27 -32.57
C ASN A 653 -8.67 -10.10 -33.38
N VAL A 654 -9.57 -9.39 -34.02
CA VAL A 654 -9.19 -8.31 -34.94
C VAL A 654 -9.07 -7.01 -34.16
N MET A 655 -7.98 -6.28 -34.38
CA MET A 655 -7.75 -4.99 -33.74
C MET A 655 -8.94 -4.03 -33.93
N ASN A 656 -9.46 -3.50 -32.83
CA ASN A 656 -10.59 -2.57 -32.87
C ASN A 656 -10.16 -1.11 -32.89
N ALA A 657 -10.89 -0.28 -33.64
CA ALA A 657 -10.62 1.15 -33.71
C ALA A 657 -11.07 1.87 -32.42
N VAL A 658 -10.13 2.42 -31.65
CA VAL A 658 -10.42 3.38 -30.58
C VAL A 658 -10.31 4.81 -31.11
N ASN A 659 -11.27 5.68 -30.76
CA ASN A 659 -11.41 7.02 -31.37
C ASN A 659 -10.39 8.07 -30.88
N ASN A 660 -9.54 7.74 -29.91
CA ASN A 660 -8.43 8.58 -29.44
C ASN A 660 -7.49 7.71 -28.60
N ILE A 661 -6.21 7.69 -28.94
CA ILE A 661 -5.13 7.25 -28.04
C ILE A 661 -4.45 8.53 -27.56
N ASP A 662 -4.41 8.72 -26.24
CA ASP A 662 -3.83 9.91 -25.64
C ASP A 662 -2.30 9.82 -25.61
N ASP A 663 -1.63 10.93 -25.92
CA ASP A 663 -0.20 11.22 -25.68
C ASP A 663 0.84 10.32 -26.41
N PRO A 664 0.89 10.29 -27.76
CA PRO A 664 2.07 9.79 -28.46
C PRO A 664 3.30 10.66 -28.11
N ASN A 665 4.25 10.09 -27.36
CA ASN A 665 5.47 10.79 -26.95
C ASN A 665 6.60 10.55 -27.96
N GLY A 666 7.45 11.55 -28.20
CA GLY A 666 8.57 11.45 -29.16
C GLY A 666 8.68 12.70 -30.05
N THR A 667 9.69 12.73 -30.93
CA THR A 667 9.87 13.83 -31.90
C THR A 667 10.28 13.25 -33.26
N PHE A 668 9.89 13.91 -34.35
CA PHE A 668 10.49 13.76 -35.68
C PHE A 668 11.38 14.99 -35.94
N GLY A 669 12.27 15.22 -34.97
CA GLY A 669 13.33 16.18 -35.02
C GLY A 669 12.97 17.64 -34.68
N GLY A 670 13.42 18.04 -33.49
CA GLY A 670 13.68 19.43 -33.12
C GLY A 670 13.69 19.64 -31.62
N ASP A 671 14.90 19.84 -31.06
CA ASP A 671 15.23 20.08 -29.65
C ASP A 671 14.33 19.33 -28.66
N SER A 672 14.57 18.02 -28.59
CA SER A 672 14.26 17.26 -27.38
C SER A 672 14.88 17.99 -26.19
N VAL A 673 14.13 18.13 -25.11
CA VAL A 673 14.76 17.74 -23.83
C VAL A 673 14.93 16.24 -23.98
N ASP A 674 16.07 15.87 -24.55
CA ASP A 674 16.49 14.49 -24.60
C ASP A 674 16.51 14.00 -23.17
N THR A 675 15.88 12.86 -22.91
CA THR A 675 15.99 12.25 -21.59
C THR A 675 17.43 11.79 -21.48
N PRO A 676 18.21 12.25 -20.49
CA PRO A 676 19.59 11.80 -20.40
C PRO A 676 19.64 10.27 -20.23
N PRO A 677 20.71 9.60 -20.67
CA PRO A 677 20.79 8.16 -20.54
C PRO A 677 20.69 7.76 -19.07
N TYR A 678 20.07 6.63 -18.77
CA TYR A 678 20.03 6.03 -17.44
C TYR A 678 20.02 4.51 -17.55
N ILE A 679 20.41 3.84 -16.46
CA ILE A 679 20.53 2.37 -16.41
C ILE A 679 19.13 1.79 -16.19
N THR A 680 18.70 0.89 -17.07
CA THR A 680 17.40 0.20 -16.94
C THR A 680 17.54 -1.21 -16.38
N GLU A 681 18.69 -1.84 -16.55
CA GLU A 681 18.94 -3.23 -16.14
C GLU A 681 20.45 -3.48 -16.00
N ILE A 682 20.82 -4.28 -15.00
CA ILE A 682 22.16 -4.83 -14.84
C ILE A 682 22.03 -6.35 -14.76
N GLU A 683 22.79 -7.04 -15.62
CA GLU A 683 22.90 -8.50 -15.60
C GLU A 683 24.34 -8.92 -15.31
N VAL A 684 24.54 -9.73 -14.27
CA VAL A 684 25.84 -10.34 -13.97
C VAL A 684 25.81 -11.83 -14.30
N SER A 685 26.90 -12.32 -14.89
CA SER A 685 26.97 -13.71 -15.30
C SER A 685 28.35 -14.30 -15.08
N ASN A 686 28.32 -15.47 -14.45
CA ASN A 686 29.47 -16.30 -14.21
C ASN A 686 30.12 -16.79 -15.50
N GLY A 687 31.42 -16.50 -15.64
CA GLY A 687 32.28 -17.08 -16.65
C GLY A 687 33.37 -18.03 -16.11
N GLY A 688 33.55 -18.11 -14.79
CA GLY A 688 34.51 -18.97 -14.08
C GLY A 688 33.91 -19.79 -12.92
N ASP A 689 34.43 -19.60 -11.70
CA ASP A 689 34.06 -20.35 -10.48
C ASP A 689 32.97 -19.60 -9.68
N SER A 690 31.82 -20.24 -9.47
CA SER A 690 30.58 -19.65 -8.91
C SER A 690 30.55 -19.28 -7.43
N GLY A 691 31.68 -18.90 -6.87
CA GLY A 691 31.77 -18.29 -5.54
C GLY A 691 32.79 -17.15 -5.50
N ASN A 692 33.38 -16.80 -6.64
CA ASN A 692 34.41 -15.79 -6.76
C ASN A 692 34.09 -14.83 -7.89
N ILE A 693 34.57 -13.60 -7.77
CA ILE A 693 34.74 -12.71 -8.92
C ILE A 693 36.06 -13.08 -9.57
N ASP A 694 36.03 -13.59 -10.80
CA ASP A 694 37.21 -14.11 -11.48
C ASP A 694 37.30 -13.77 -12.99
N VAL A 695 38.38 -14.25 -13.61
CA VAL A 695 38.62 -14.04 -15.04
C VAL A 695 37.66 -14.87 -15.88
N GLY A 696 36.60 -14.21 -16.35
CA GLY A 696 35.63 -14.79 -17.26
C GLY A 696 34.26 -14.16 -17.10
N ASP A 697 34.00 -13.67 -15.89
CA ASP A 697 32.74 -13.07 -15.48
C ASP A 697 32.41 -11.83 -16.28
N ARG A 698 31.11 -11.59 -16.39
CA ARG A 698 30.58 -10.53 -17.24
C ARG A 698 29.50 -9.75 -16.54
N ILE A 699 29.56 -8.45 -16.75
CA ILE A 699 28.56 -7.49 -16.31
C ILE A 699 28.00 -6.84 -17.56
N ALA A 700 26.70 -6.98 -17.82
CA ALA A 700 25.99 -6.30 -18.88
C ALA A 700 25.13 -5.18 -18.29
N ILE A 701 25.35 -3.96 -18.77
CA ILE A 701 24.59 -2.77 -18.37
C ILE A 701 23.73 -2.37 -19.56
N THR A 702 22.42 -2.34 -19.36
CA THR A 702 21.45 -1.88 -20.35
C THR A 702 21.03 -0.45 -20.04
N PHE A 703 21.13 0.41 -21.04
CA PHE A 703 20.68 1.79 -20.98
C PHE A 703 19.33 1.94 -21.70
N ASN A 704 18.53 2.92 -21.26
CA ASN A 704 17.28 3.31 -21.91
C ASN A 704 17.47 3.72 -23.38
N GLU A 705 18.69 4.12 -23.75
CA GLU A 705 19.07 4.57 -25.09
C GLU A 705 20.55 4.31 -25.43
N ALA A 706 20.96 4.68 -26.65
CA ALA A 706 22.33 4.44 -27.10
C ALA A 706 23.29 5.51 -26.57
N ILE A 707 24.32 5.07 -25.85
CA ILE A 707 25.35 5.96 -25.31
C ILE A 707 26.37 6.34 -26.40
N ASP A 708 27.08 7.46 -26.24
CA ASP A 708 28.28 7.75 -27.02
C ASP A 708 29.39 6.74 -26.66
N PRO A 709 29.86 5.90 -27.60
CA PRO A 709 30.94 4.96 -27.29
C PRO A 709 32.22 5.64 -26.82
N GLU A 710 32.49 6.88 -27.26
CA GLU A 710 33.68 7.64 -26.83
C GLU A 710 33.57 8.14 -25.39
N SER A 711 32.35 8.32 -24.85
CA SER A 711 32.10 8.70 -23.45
C SER A 711 32.33 7.53 -22.49
N ALA A 712 32.08 6.28 -22.94
CA ALA A 712 32.42 5.07 -22.18
C ALA A 712 33.89 4.65 -22.31
N ASN A 713 34.50 4.76 -23.50
CA ASN A 713 35.95 4.61 -23.68
C ASN A 713 36.37 5.17 -25.04
N LYS A 714 37.37 6.05 -25.08
CA LYS A 714 37.88 6.72 -26.31
C LYS A 714 38.19 5.81 -27.52
N ASN A 715 38.43 4.52 -27.30
CA ASN A 715 38.74 3.55 -28.36
C ASN A 715 37.58 2.60 -28.70
N LEU A 716 36.47 2.69 -27.96
CA LEU A 716 35.28 1.86 -28.14
C LEU A 716 34.43 2.41 -29.29
N LYS A 717 33.69 1.51 -29.93
CA LYS A 717 32.74 1.81 -31.00
C LYS A 717 31.53 0.91 -30.82
N ALA A 718 30.36 1.36 -31.26
CA ALA A 718 29.17 0.50 -31.32
C ALA A 718 29.46 -0.77 -32.14
N GLY A 719 29.07 -1.93 -31.60
CA GLY A 719 29.36 -3.26 -32.13
C GLY A 719 30.83 -3.69 -32.02
N GLY A 720 31.67 -2.88 -31.37
CA GLY A 720 33.09 -3.10 -31.18
C GLY A 720 33.45 -3.49 -29.75
N TYR A 721 34.74 -3.69 -29.52
CA TYR A 721 35.28 -3.92 -28.18
C TYR A 721 36.68 -3.33 -28.04
N VAL A 722 37.05 -3.03 -26.81
CA VAL A 722 38.41 -2.69 -26.37
C VAL A 722 38.87 -3.77 -25.40
N GLN A 723 40.17 -4.07 -25.40
CA GLN A 723 40.77 -5.07 -24.51
C GLN A 723 41.87 -4.43 -23.67
N ASN A 724 42.09 -5.00 -22.49
CA ASN A 724 43.08 -4.52 -21.52
C ASN A 724 42.78 -3.06 -21.13
N VAL A 725 41.51 -2.76 -20.84
CA VAL A 725 41.14 -1.54 -20.14
C VAL A 725 41.60 -1.72 -18.71
N ASP A 726 42.49 -0.84 -18.26
CA ASP A 726 43.02 -0.86 -16.90
C ASP A 726 41.97 -0.30 -15.93
N ASP A 727 42.08 -0.63 -14.64
CA ASP A 727 41.17 -0.22 -13.56
C ASP A 727 41.04 1.31 -13.42
N ASP A 728 42.11 2.05 -13.75
CA ASP A 728 42.17 3.51 -13.72
C ASP A 728 41.70 4.21 -15.01
N ASP A 729 41.37 3.45 -16.05
CA ASP A 729 40.75 3.94 -17.28
C ASP A 729 39.21 3.82 -17.20
N THR A 730 38.49 4.71 -17.90
CA THR A 730 37.02 4.67 -18.04
C THR A 730 36.57 3.28 -18.52
N GLY A 731 35.71 2.63 -17.71
CA GLY A 731 35.25 1.25 -17.89
C GLY A 731 36.07 0.16 -17.21
N GLY A 732 37.17 0.49 -16.50
CA GLY A 732 37.93 -0.43 -15.65
C GLY A 732 37.14 -0.89 -14.42
N VAL A 733 37.53 -2.02 -13.82
CA VAL A 733 36.80 -2.63 -12.68
C VAL A 733 37.66 -2.71 -11.43
N ILE A 734 37.11 -2.21 -10.31
CA ILE A 734 37.69 -2.28 -8.96
C ILE A 734 36.65 -2.88 -8.03
N VAL A 735 37.06 -3.82 -7.18
CA VAL A 735 36.25 -4.38 -6.11
C VAL A 735 36.87 -3.96 -4.78
N GLU A 736 36.08 -3.30 -3.94
CA GLU A 736 36.45 -2.89 -2.58
C GLU A 736 36.16 -4.00 -1.56
N ASP A 737 36.87 -3.97 -0.43
CA ASP A 737 36.73 -4.94 0.68
C ASP A 737 35.33 -4.92 1.34
N ASN A 738 34.57 -3.85 1.14
CA ASN A 738 33.19 -3.72 1.55
C ASN A 738 32.21 -4.35 0.54
N GLY A 739 32.68 -5.11 -0.45
CA GLY A 739 31.81 -5.77 -1.42
C GLY A 739 31.30 -4.88 -2.55
N THR A 740 31.86 -3.67 -2.72
CA THR A 740 31.40 -2.79 -3.80
C THR A 740 32.24 -2.92 -5.06
N LEU A 741 31.59 -3.29 -6.16
CA LEU A 741 32.18 -3.34 -7.49
C LEU A 741 31.95 -2.01 -8.20
N THR A 742 33.04 -1.34 -8.56
CA THR A 742 33.03 -0.07 -9.29
C THR A 742 33.49 -0.30 -10.72
N ILE A 743 32.71 0.15 -11.69
CA ILE A 743 33.12 0.34 -13.07
C ILE A 743 33.44 1.82 -13.24
N SER A 744 34.74 2.14 -13.32
CA SER A 744 35.28 3.51 -13.32
C SER A 744 34.54 4.41 -14.31
N ASP A 745 34.02 5.54 -13.81
CA ASP A 745 33.25 6.60 -14.50
C ASP A 745 31.86 6.20 -15.05
N ILE A 746 31.40 4.97 -14.79
CA ILE A 746 30.19 4.39 -15.40
C ILE A 746 29.13 4.01 -14.37
N ALA A 747 29.45 3.14 -13.41
CA ALA A 747 28.48 2.63 -12.44
C ALA A 747 29.21 1.99 -11.25
N LYS A 748 28.52 1.88 -10.10
CA LYS A 748 28.99 1.15 -8.92
C LYS A 748 27.83 0.30 -8.41
N PHE A 749 28.08 -0.90 -7.93
CA PHE A 749 27.03 -1.79 -7.39
C PHE A 749 27.61 -2.74 -6.33
N TYR A 750 26.75 -3.17 -5.40
CA TYR A 750 27.12 -4.13 -4.36
C TYR A 750 27.03 -5.56 -4.90
N VAL A 751 28.05 -6.37 -4.61
CA VAL A 751 28.17 -7.77 -5.07
C VAL A 751 28.33 -8.74 -3.90
N GLY A 752 28.00 -8.30 -2.67
CA GLY A 752 28.22 -9.05 -1.44
C GLY A 752 29.60 -8.80 -0.81
N ASP A 753 29.73 -9.10 0.48
CA ASP A 753 30.98 -8.92 1.24
C ASP A 753 32.15 -9.68 0.60
N ALA A 754 33.14 -8.92 0.13
CA ALA A 754 34.36 -9.46 -0.49
C ALA A 754 35.45 -9.70 0.56
N ASP A 755 36.15 -10.83 0.46
CA ASP A 755 37.23 -11.17 1.40
C ASP A 755 38.52 -10.34 1.23
N ASP A 756 38.72 -9.74 0.05
CA ASP A 756 39.87 -8.90 -0.30
C ASP A 756 39.47 -7.83 -1.34
N GLU A 757 40.24 -6.74 -1.41
CA GLU A 757 40.15 -5.75 -2.48
C GLU A 757 40.90 -6.22 -3.74
N GLY A 758 40.43 -5.87 -4.94
CA GLY A 758 41.11 -6.26 -6.17
C GLY A 758 40.76 -5.43 -7.40
N GLU A 759 41.70 -5.39 -8.34
CA GLU A 759 41.63 -4.63 -9.59
C GLU A 759 41.61 -5.60 -10.77
N PHE A 760 40.69 -5.38 -11.71
CA PHE A 760 40.57 -6.21 -12.91
C PHE A 760 40.80 -5.38 -14.17
N LYS A 761 41.66 -5.91 -15.05
CA LYS A 761 41.66 -5.47 -16.45
C LYS A 761 40.48 -6.10 -17.17
N VAL A 762 39.81 -5.33 -18.00
CA VAL A 762 38.59 -5.79 -18.66
C VAL A 762 38.65 -5.72 -20.18
N LYS A 763 37.79 -6.52 -20.79
CA LYS A 763 37.35 -6.36 -22.17
C LYS A 763 35.98 -5.67 -22.14
N LEU A 764 35.95 -4.43 -22.58
CA LEU A 764 34.73 -3.63 -22.72
C LEU A 764 34.16 -3.83 -24.12
N SER A 765 32.90 -4.24 -24.23
CA SER A 765 32.21 -4.47 -25.51
C SER A 765 30.90 -3.68 -25.53
N LEU A 766 30.58 -3.06 -26.66
CA LEU A 766 29.31 -2.35 -26.84
C LEU A 766 28.54 -3.05 -27.96
N ASN A 767 27.25 -3.33 -27.74
CA ASN A 767 26.42 -3.94 -28.78
C ASN A 767 26.31 -3.02 -30.02
N SER A 768 25.80 -3.54 -31.13
CA SER A 768 25.69 -2.78 -32.38
C SER A 768 24.72 -1.61 -32.31
N ILE A 769 23.78 -1.63 -31.37
CA ILE A 769 22.78 -0.59 -31.14
C ILE A 769 23.41 0.57 -30.34
N GLY A 770 24.35 0.27 -29.44
CA GLY A 770 25.02 1.24 -28.58
C GLY A 770 24.41 1.38 -27.19
N ASN A 771 23.45 0.55 -26.80
CA ASN A 771 22.71 0.66 -25.55
C ASN A 771 22.98 -0.47 -24.54
N ILE A 772 23.78 -1.48 -24.89
CA ILE A 772 24.20 -2.54 -23.95
C ILE A 772 25.72 -2.57 -23.90
N LEU A 773 26.26 -2.19 -22.74
CA LEU A 773 27.68 -2.22 -22.44
C LEU A 773 28.02 -3.47 -21.63
N THR A 774 28.84 -4.35 -22.21
CA THR A 774 29.30 -5.56 -21.53
C THR A 774 30.75 -5.40 -21.09
N VAL A 775 30.97 -5.48 -19.80
CA VAL A 775 32.29 -5.60 -19.17
C VAL A 775 32.59 -7.09 -18.99
N THR A 776 33.76 -7.54 -19.44
CA THR A 776 34.22 -8.92 -19.20
C THR A 776 35.57 -8.88 -18.50
N LEU A 777 35.66 -9.51 -17.33
CA LEU A 777 36.91 -9.57 -16.57
C LEU A 777 37.93 -10.41 -17.34
N SER A 778 39.12 -9.85 -17.58
CA SER A 778 40.11 -10.43 -18.50
C SER A 778 41.47 -10.74 -17.87
N SER A 779 41.80 -10.08 -16.75
CA SER A 779 42.88 -10.46 -15.84
C SER A 779 42.71 -9.78 -14.49
N GLY A 780 43.00 -10.48 -13.41
CA GLY A 780 42.98 -10.02 -12.02
C GLY A 780 43.30 -11.20 -11.11
N ASP A 781 43.36 -10.97 -9.81
CA ASP A 781 43.36 -12.05 -8.81
C ASP A 781 41.90 -12.37 -8.45
N ASP A 782 41.58 -13.65 -8.23
CA ASP A 782 40.22 -14.09 -7.89
C ASP A 782 39.82 -13.56 -6.50
N ILE A 783 38.59 -13.07 -6.35
CA ILE A 783 38.06 -12.52 -5.09
C ILE A 783 36.90 -13.38 -4.60
N GLU A 784 37.00 -13.94 -3.40
CA GLU A 784 35.95 -14.76 -2.78
C GLU A 784 34.83 -13.88 -2.20
N LEU A 785 33.57 -14.27 -2.46
CA LEU A 785 32.38 -13.57 -1.97
C LEU A 785 31.70 -14.34 -0.83
N ASN A 786 31.32 -13.65 0.24
CA ASN A 786 30.74 -14.27 1.45
C ASN A 786 29.21 -14.37 1.43
N TYR A 787 28.52 -13.53 0.65
CA TYR A 787 27.05 -13.47 0.54
C TYR A 787 26.66 -13.07 -0.89
N GLU A 788 25.64 -13.71 -1.48
CA GLU A 788 25.15 -13.40 -2.84
C GLU A 788 23.85 -12.58 -2.73
N ASP A 789 23.97 -11.26 -2.64
CA ASP A 789 22.82 -10.36 -2.69
C ASP A 789 23.18 -9.03 -3.37
N MET A 790 22.40 -8.65 -4.39
CA MET A 790 22.58 -7.43 -5.21
C MET A 790 21.43 -6.42 -5.01
N ASP A 791 20.56 -6.63 -4.02
CA ASP A 791 19.27 -5.93 -3.87
C ASP A 791 19.42 -4.41 -3.63
N ASP A 792 20.61 -3.93 -3.24
CA ASP A 792 20.93 -2.52 -2.98
C ASP A 792 21.81 -1.85 -4.07
N ALA A 793 21.81 -2.37 -5.30
CA ALA A 793 22.60 -1.77 -6.38
C ALA A 793 22.08 -0.37 -6.77
N GLU A 794 22.83 0.68 -6.45
CA GLU A 794 22.48 2.06 -6.78
C GLU A 794 23.42 2.66 -7.82
N GLN A 795 22.88 3.42 -8.76
CA GLN A 795 23.68 4.28 -9.61
C GLN A 795 24.20 5.48 -8.80
N ILE A 796 25.47 5.41 -8.38
CA ILE A 796 26.09 6.44 -7.52
C ILE A 796 26.64 7.63 -8.32
N ASP A 797 27.23 7.38 -9.49
CA ASP A 797 27.84 8.40 -10.35
C ASP A 797 28.00 7.86 -11.77
N GLY A 798 28.06 8.76 -12.75
CA GLY A 798 28.71 8.44 -14.02
C GLY A 798 28.70 9.59 -15.01
N THR A 799 29.63 9.50 -15.94
CA THR A 799 29.97 10.61 -16.85
C THR A 799 29.65 10.31 -18.31
N ILE A 800 28.93 9.20 -18.53
CA ILE A 800 28.51 8.78 -19.85
C ILE A 800 27.56 9.84 -20.41
N GLU A 801 27.82 10.19 -21.66
CA GLU A 801 26.95 11.03 -22.47
C GLU A 801 26.31 10.16 -23.55
N ASP A 802 25.07 10.45 -23.90
CA ASP A 802 24.48 9.99 -25.16
C ASP A 802 25.16 10.68 -26.35
N ARG A 803 24.70 10.36 -27.57
CA ARG A 803 25.25 10.98 -28.78
C ARG A 803 24.91 12.46 -28.93
N ASP A 804 23.93 12.96 -28.18
CA ASP A 804 23.47 14.34 -28.17
C ASP A 804 24.17 15.18 -27.08
N GLY A 805 24.99 14.54 -26.25
CA GLY A 805 25.83 15.16 -25.22
C GLY A 805 25.12 15.36 -23.89
N ASN A 806 23.95 14.73 -23.66
CA ASN A 806 23.31 14.78 -22.35
C ASN A 806 23.99 13.78 -21.44
N LYS A 807 24.31 14.27 -20.24
CA LYS A 807 25.00 13.49 -19.22
C LYS A 807 23.99 12.65 -18.48
N MET A 808 24.34 11.38 -18.31
CA MET A 808 23.58 10.43 -17.51
C MET A 808 23.08 11.07 -16.21
N GLU A 809 21.76 11.02 -15.98
CA GLU A 809 21.15 11.46 -14.73
C GLU A 809 21.25 10.35 -13.68
N GLU A 810 21.38 10.74 -12.40
CA GLU A 810 21.31 9.81 -11.27
C GLU A 810 19.86 9.31 -11.13
N ASP A 811 19.55 8.07 -11.55
CA ASP A 811 18.30 7.39 -11.21
C ASP A 811 18.58 6.36 -10.10
N PRO A 812 18.07 6.57 -8.87
CA PRO A 812 18.35 5.71 -7.73
C PRO A 812 17.60 4.37 -7.77
N ARG A 813 16.84 4.04 -8.83
CA ARG A 813 15.97 2.86 -8.88
C ARG A 813 16.44 1.85 -9.92
N ILE A 814 17.47 1.09 -9.58
CA ILE A 814 17.69 -0.23 -10.20
C ILE A 814 16.97 -1.22 -9.28
N THR A 815 15.72 -1.57 -9.60
CA THR A 815 15.00 -2.60 -8.84
C THR A 815 15.46 -3.96 -9.33
N ASP A 816 16.15 -4.71 -8.47
CA ASP A 816 16.52 -6.13 -8.64
C ASP A 816 17.45 -6.42 -9.84
N PRO A 817 18.76 -6.10 -9.76
CA PRO A 817 19.74 -6.64 -10.70
C PRO A 817 19.65 -8.17 -10.75
N ILE A 818 19.63 -8.75 -11.94
CA ILE A 818 19.49 -10.20 -12.09
C ILE A 818 20.82 -10.84 -12.48
N GLY A 819 21.20 -11.93 -11.82
CA GLY A 819 22.39 -12.65 -12.20
C GLY A 819 23.07 -13.40 -11.07
N ASN A 820 24.14 -14.11 -11.43
CA ASN A 820 25.07 -14.68 -10.47
C ASN A 820 26.50 -14.57 -11.01
N PHE A 821 27.45 -14.31 -10.11
CA PHE A 821 28.88 -14.31 -10.43
C PHE A 821 29.46 -15.72 -10.47
#